data_AF-A0AAN9U5H6-F1
#
_entry.id   AF-A0AAN9U5H6-F1
#
_cell.length_a   1.000
_cell.length_b   1.000
_cell.length_c   1.000
_cell.angle_alpha   90.00
_cell.angle_beta   90.00
_cell.angle_gamma   90.00
#
_symmetry.space_group_name_H-M   'P 1'
#
loop_
_entity.id
_entity.type
_entity.pdbx_description
1 polymer ?
#
loop_
_entity_poly.entity_id
_entity_poly.type
_entity_poly.pdbx_seq_one_letter_code
_entity_poly.pdbx_strand_id
1 'polypeptide(L)'
;MEVHTTGWPQHLPEDALKKKLEPVMAKLGIPSHAFTCDKPRRVKWANLTFLHVVNGEAFLQIHGQELVPIPSNFLRNGRANRPGRRARLHLMGCDIFCLASNHSADPVTLRAIRHAAEEKAAPTHRIERERGPEIFELRALSCGQTAYLNDQLVYLPEVEFQDVGFAKFTKRELMIKLESKRIIKISLETVASFVWSFQHTLTLTLSEEPSFYQDLGDLETSFGQLAIVNGSQTQQTRIRLCSLDDQHAKVVGQCLVYQLQVFGGDLQRRMLYFKNHDILSFVRYDLITQRSAPLQLGTSRQAMGVLMGTLAAYNQSSQLPFGILFQLQALASNAYFHPGTVLALAKELCVIRGQRRAAGQRPISVEAMKKLKDTPWPMPHGDPSLLEVQAIIQFLIETEENMGSGEVFREGLLTPSQSLALIHRVTVTPTRITLHGPELEAKNRILRKFPKHHEYFIRVQFCDESGEDLSYNPRISNDKVYHRFKKIFQDGIQIAGRHYAFLAPFIDDNGKPQAYFNIIGGLGYFGHIRSPARCAARIGQAFSDTPFYLDLDELDVTILEIPDVQYESRIFSDGVGTLSHSVVQDIWHVVPQKKAAPTAFQIRFRGSKGMLALDSTLSGSVICIRPSMKKFESDDKPILEICDMAAKPISLVLNRQMVKILEDLGCNQEWFFRLQEAEVARLRSITSDTYSVAEFLNYQKVGDGIRLHRLFVQCGHLDIDYRKDDFLRSVVEAMVLRELRLLKHKARIPVREGITLFGIMDETGFLKEGEVYVTYDTMGNRFGPPPANGSPLLVTRSPALHPGDIQVARNTIPPLENPLRDHFNVIVFSRQGKRDLPSQLSGGDLDGDIFNIIWDNGARPKRTFEPADYPRVVPNELNRDVTKEDMAKFFVDFMQSDYLGVIAVRHMILADQKEEGTLDPSCLSLAELHSTAVDFSKTGRKVRLSDLPRANKHRPDFLAPGAETHIVDKGTIELNDYILEPAADEEEDDFSRPRHVYYKSDKLLGRLYRAIDEQKIWKESIRSRVQQLGPSFWDDFIRKISPRYEAVVDKPRGWVSHLVTGREIRRWYEVAVLDAMVKYSGHPTKPLTELEAFIGNILNKSGVQNNRQRDNSIKLRTEFDRISTEITAQMRRVRHDSDVAQPTGYQTKFDNLHLCMACLHAGCERTTGQRESRHEDMQSFRVIAACALLAELGKFERGRHGGGYVGVRG
;
A
#
# COMPACT_ATOMS: atom_id res chain seq x y z
N MET A 1 -17.40 32.84 22.71
CA MET A 1 -18.84 32.89 23.08
C MET A 1 -19.63 32.10 22.05
N GLU A 2 -20.67 31.37 22.45
CA GLU A 2 -21.61 30.72 21.52
C GLU A 2 -22.93 31.49 21.49
N VAL A 3 -23.47 31.70 20.30
CA VAL A 3 -24.76 32.36 20.04
C VAL A 3 -25.66 31.35 19.35
N HIS A 4 -26.79 31.03 19.97
CA HIS A 4 -27.80 30.17 19.38
C HIS A 4 -28.71 31.00 18.48
N THR A 5 -28.90 30.54 17.25
CA THR A 5 -29.71 31.23 16.23
C THR A 5 -30.81 30.31 15.73
N THR A 6 -32.03 30.84 15.56
CA THR A 6 -33.20 30.08 15.07
C THR A 6 -33.91 30.84 13.96
N GLY A 7 -34.67 30.14 13.10
CA GLY A 7 -35.37 30.74 11.96
C GLY A 7 -34.75 30.45 10.58
N TRP A 8 -33.66 29.68 10.54
CA TRP A 8 -32.98 29.31 9.29
C TRP A 8 -33.81 28.35 8.43
N PRO A 9 -33.67 28.39 7.09
CA PRO A 9 -34.22 27.36 6.22
C PRO A 9 -33.72 25.96 6.63
N GLN A 10 -34.61 24.96 6.60
CA GLN A 10 -34.27 23.58 7.01
C GLN A 10 -33.22 22.93 6.10
N HIS A 11 -33.22 23.29 4.83
CA HIS A 11 -32.32 22.72 3.81
C HIS A 11 -31.03 23.52 3.61
N LEU A 12 -30.82 24.62 4.35
CA LEU A 12 -29.61 25.44 4.20
C LEU A 12 -28.39 24.69 4.78
N PRO A 13 -27.34 24.38 3.99
CA PRO A 13 -26.12 23.77 4.50
C PRO A 13 -25.27 24.75 5.33
N GLU A 14 -24.37 24.21 6.16
CA GLU A 14 -23.52 24.98 7.07
C GLU A 14 -22.60 25.97 6.34
N ASP A 15 -21.98 25.56 5.22
CA ASP A 15 -21.07 26.42 4.45
C ASP A 15 -21.82 27.58 3.78
N ALA A 16 -23.00 27.32 3.22
CA ALA A 16 -23.86 28.37 2.67
C ALA A 16 -24.32 29.35 3.76
N LEU A 17 -24.68 28.84 4.95
CA LEU A 17 -24.98 29.68 6.11
C LEU A 17 -23.79 30.60 6.43
N LYS A 18 -22.58 30.03 6.54
CA LYS A 18 -21.37 30.79 6.85
C LYS A 18 -21.10 31.87 5.80
N LYS A 19 -21.16 31.53 4.51
CA LYS A 19 -20.97 32.46 3.38
C LYS A 19 -22.00 33.59 3.36
N LYS A 20 -23.25 33.33 3.80
CA LYS A 20 -24.29 34.37 3.93
C LYS A 20 -24.09 35.27 5.17
N LEU A 21 -23.47 34.76 6.22
CA LEU A 21 -23.12 35.53 7.41
C LEU A 21 -21.84 36.37 7.23
N GLU A 22 -20.91 35.97 6.37
CA GLU A 22 -19.65 36.70 6.15
C GLU A 22 -19.81 38.21 5.89
N PRO A 23 -20.72 38.68 5.01
CA PRO A 23 -20.94 40.12 4.81
C PRO A 23 -21.49 40.84 6.05
N VAL A 24 -22.28 40.14 6.87
CA VAL A 24 -22.82 40.67 8.13
C VAL A 24 -21.68 40.82 9.15
N MET A 25 -20.85 39.79 9.28
CA MET A 25 -19.69 39.79 10.18
C MET A 25 -18.65 40.83 9.77
N ALA A 26 -18.41 41.00 8.47
CA ALA A 26 -17.49 42.01 7.95
C ALA A 26 -17.91 43.44 8.33
N LYS A 27 -19.21 43.76 8.33
CA LYS A 27 -19.73 45.06 8.78
C LYS A 27 -19.49 45.32 10.27
N LEU A 28 -19.35 44.27 11.06
CA LEU A 28 -19.04 44.34 12.50
C LEU A 28 -17.53 44.32 12.78
N GLY A 29 -16.69 44.33 11.75
CA GLY A 29 -15.23 44.18 11.90
C GLY A 29 -14.81 42.77 12.34
N ILE A 30 -15.69 41.78 12.24
CA ILE A 30 -15.40 40.39 12.62
C ILE A 30 -14.89 39.65 11.38
N PRO A 31 -13.61 39.23 11.33
CA PRO A 31 -13.08 38.55 10.15
C PRO A 31 -13.64 37.13 10.01
N SER A 32 -13.69 36.61 8.79
CA SER A 32 -14.33 35.31 8.48
C SER A 32 -13.72 34.08 9.17
N HIS A 33 -12.51 34.21 9.70
CA HIS A 33 -11.80 33.17 10.45
C HIS A 33 -11.99 33.29 11.97
N ALA A 34 -12.62 34.36 12.48
CA ALA A 34 -12.85 34.57 13.91
C ALA A 34 -14.20 34.00 14.40
N PHE A 35 -14.95 33.33 13.53
CA PHE A 35 -16.19 32.66 13.87
C PHE A 35 -16.39 31.37 13.05
N THR A 36 -17.19 30.45 13.57
CA THR A 36 -17.68 29.28 12.84
C THR A 36 -19.18 29.10 13.03
N CYS A 37 -19.79 28.32 12.15
CA CYS A 37 -21.20 27.95 12.23
C CYS A 37 -21.28 26.45 12.50
N ASP A 38 -22.22 26.03 13.33
CA ASP A 38 -22.63 24.63 13.45
C ASP A 38 -24.12 24.56 13.16
N LYS A 39 -24.46 24.06 11.97
CA LYS A 39 -25.84 23.94 11.52
C LYS A 39 -26.13 22.48 11.17
N PRO A 40 -26.83 21.75 12.06
CA PRO A 40 -27.29 20.43 11.71
C PRO A 40 -28.26 20.49 10.51
N ARG A 41 -28.28 19.43 9.69
CA ARG A 41 -29.19 19.35 8.55
C ARG A 41 -30.64 19.19 9.02
N ARG A 42 -31.59 19.76 8.26
CA ARG A 42 -33.06 19.65 8.48
C ARG A 42 -33.58 20.30 9.77
N VAL A 43 -32.76 21.07 10.49
CA VAL A 43 -33.20 21.89 11.63
C VAL A 43 -33.21 23.37 11.30
N LYS A 44 -34.10 24.13 11.94
CA LYS A 44 -34.23 25.59 11.76
C LYS A 44 -33.30 26.40 12.65
N TRP A 45 -32.34 25.77 13.32
CA TRP A 45 -31.40 26.42 14.22
C TRP A 45 -29.95 26.21 13.77
N ALA A 46 -29.06 27.07 14.25
CA ALA A 46 -27.61 26.97 14.10
C ALA A 46 -26.91 27.61 15.31
N ASN A 47 -25.75 27.11 15.70
CA ASN A 47 -24.90 27.72 16.70
C ASN A 47 -23.77 28.48 16.02
N LEU A 48 -23.57 29.74 16.41
CA LEU A 48 -22.46 30.57 15.96
C LEU A 48 -21.45 30.66 17.09
N THR A 49 -20.23 30.18 16.86
CA THR A 49 -19.17 30.23 17.86
C THR A 49 -18.14 31.27 17.47
N PHE A 50 -17.93 32.25 18.34
CA PHE A 50 -16.99 33.36 18.17
C PHE A 50 -15.74 33.14 19.01
N LEU A 51 -14.57 33.39 18.41
CA LEU A 51 -13.26 33.28 19.05
C LEU A 51 -13.12 34.22 20.25
N HIS A 52 -13.53 35.48 20.08
CA HIS A 52 -13.49 36.50 21.13
C HIS A 52 -14.90 36.80 21.62
N VAL A 53 -15.07 36.95 22.94
CA VAL A 53 -16.37 37.25 23.57
C VAL A 53 -16.93 38.58 23.06
N VAL A 54 -16.08 39.61 22.95
CA VAL A 54 -16.44 40.94 22.44
C VAL A 54 -17.12 40.88 21.06
N ASN A 55 -16.68 39.97 20.18
CA ASN A 55 -17.28 39.81 18.85
C ASN A 55 -18.70 39.22 18.94
N GLY A 56 -18.92 38.26 19.85
CA GLY A 56 -20.25 37.69 20.10
C GLY A 56 -21.20 38.69 20.76
N GLU A 57 -20.70 39.51 21.68
CA GLU A 57 -21.45 40.60 22.32
C GLU A 57 -21.81 41.69 21.32
N ALA A 58 -20.86 42.14 20.49
CA ALA A 58 -21.11 43.11 19.42
C ALA A 58 -22.16 42.58 18.42
N PHE A 59 -22.09 41.30 18.06
CA PHE A 59 -23.10 40.65 17.22
C PHE A 59 -24.48 40.66 17.89
N LEU A 60 -24.59 40.31 19.17
CA LEU A 60 -25.86 40.29 19.90
C LEU A 60 -26.43 41.69 20.18
N GLN A 61 -25.60 42.71 20.38
CA GLN A 61 -26.08 44.08 20.56
C GLN A 61 -26.87 44.57 19.34
N ILE A 62 -26.40 44.23 18.14
CA ILE A 62 -27.01 44.67 16.89
C ILE A 62 -28.09 43.69 16.41
N HIS A 63 -27.84 42.38 16.50
CA HIS A 63 -28.67 41.34 15.91
C HIS A 63 -29.41 40.45 16.93
N GLY A 64 -29.25 40.68 18.22
CA GLY A 64 -29.92 39.95 19.29
C GLY A 64 -31.44 40.10 19.25
N GLN A 65 -32.16 39.05 19.63
CA GLN A 65 -33.62 39.09 19.71
C GLN A 65 -34.09 40.10 20.76
N GLU A 66 -35.18 40.81 20.48
CA GLU A 66 -35.79 41.77 21.41
C GLU A 66 -37.05 41.17 22.03
N LEU A 67 -37.20 41.34 23.35
CA LEU A 67 -38.39 40.93 24.09
C LEU A 67 -39.41 42.06 24.03
N VAL A 68 -40.52 41.82 23.32
CA VAL A 68 -41.63 42.76 23.22
C VAL A 68 -42.56 42.52 24.41
N PRO A 69 -42.82 43.52 25.28
CA PRO A 69 -43.82 43.40 26.32
C PRO A 69 -45.19 43.19 25.70
N ILE A 70 -45.88 42.13 26.13
CA ILE A 70 -47.25 41.87 25.69
C ILE A 70 -48.15 42.94 26.34
N PRO A 71 -48.99 43.68 25.59
CA PRO A 71 -49.95 44.61 26.19
C PRO A 71 -50.85 43.86 27.18
N SER A 72 -51.06 44.45 28.35
CA SER A 72 -51.71 43.88 29.55
C SER A 72 -53.20 43.47 29.40
N ASN A 73 -53.75 43.41 28.17
CA ASN A 73 -55.17 43.14 27.92
C ASN A 73 -55.51 41.74 27.38
N PHE A 74 -54.61 40.75 27.45
CA PHE A 74 -54.92 39.36 27.08
C PHE A 74 -54.63 38.37 28.21
N LEU A 75 -55.49 38.40 29.25
CA LEU A 75 -55.66 37.30 30.20
C LEU A 75 -56.73 36.34 29.68
N ARG A 76 -56.33 35.27 28.98
CA ARG A 76 -57.14 34.05 28.89
C ARG A 76 -56.24 32.82 28.80
N ASN A 77 -56.45 31.91 29.75
CA ASN A 77 -55.90 30.56 29.85
C ASN A 77 -54.45 30.40 30.32
N GLY A 78 -54.22 30.60 31.63
CA GLY A 78 -53.57 29.62 32.53
C GLY A 78 -52.21 28.99 32.19
N ARG A 79 -51.52 29.38 31.11
CA ARG A 79 -50.15 28.99 30.79
C ARG A 79 -49.32 30.26 30.77
N ALA A 80 -48.23 30.29 31.54
CA ALA A 80 -47.29 31.41 31.54
C ALA A 80 -46.88 31.75 30.10
N ASN A 81 -47.37 32.87 29.57
CA ASN A 81 -47.09 33.31 28.21
C ASN A 81 -45.62 33.74 28.13
N ARG A 82 -44.86 33.08 27.26
CA ARG A 82 -43.50 33.53 26.90
C ARG A 82 -43.63 34.91 26.23
N PRO A 83 -42.78 35.90 26.59
CA PRO A 83 -42.79 37.23 25.95
C PRO A 83 -42.68 37.11 24.43
N GLY A 84 -43.37 38.00 23.70
CA GLY A 84 -43.26 38.10 22.24
C GLY A 84 -41.81 38.41 21.85
N ARG A 85 -41.28 37.73 20.84
CA ARG A 85 -39.89 37.91 20.38
C ARG A 85 -39.88 38.59 19.02
N ARG A 86 -39.05 39.61 18.85
CA ARG A 86 -38.81 40.26 17.55
C ARG A 86 -37.39 39.96 17.08
N ALA A 87 -37.26 39.50 15.83
CA ALA A 87 -35.97 39.28 15.18
C ALA A 87 -35.38 40.62 14.69
N ARG A 88 -34.06 40.80 14.87
CA ARG A 88 -33.32 41.96 14.33
C ARG A 88 -32.45 41.60 13.13
N LEU A 89 -32.25 40.32 12.87
CA LEU A 89 -31.50 39.81 11.72
C LEU A 89 -32.47 39.22 10.69
N HIS A 90 -32.50 39.81 9.50
CA HIS A 90 -33.32 39.34 8.37
C HIS A 90 -32.38 38.90 7.26
N LEU A 91 -32.35 37.60 6.97
CA LEU A 91 -31.48 37.01 5.96
C LEU A 91 -32.29 36.00 5.14
N MET A 92 -32.09 36.00 3.82
CA MET A 92 -32.77 35.06 2.91
C MET A 92 -34.30 35.08 3.02
N GLY A 93 -34.90 36.25 3.31
CA GLY A 93 -36.35 36.39 3.51
C GLY A 93 -36.87 35.71 4.78
N CYS A 94 -35.99 35.32 5.71
CA CYS A 94 -36.33 34.68 6.98
C CYS A 94 -35.95 35.56 8.17
N ASP A 95 -36.80 35.55 9.20
CA ASP A 95 -36.56 36.20 10.49
C ASP A 95 -35.64 35.31 11.35
N ILE A 96 -34.42 35.77 11.61
CA ILE A 96 -33.43 35.03 12.39
C ILE A 96 -33.37 35.60 13.82
N PHE A 97 -33.68 34.76 14.79
CA PHE A 97 -33.63 35.10 16.21
C PHE A 97 -32.29 34.66 16.80
N CYS A 98 -31.52 35.61 17.31
CA CYS A 98 -30.20 35.38 17.89
C CYS A 98 -30.25 35.57 19.42
N LEU A 99 -29.74 34.61 20.17
CA LEU A 99 -29.60 34.69 21.63
C LEU A 99 -28.26 34.11 22.08
N ALA A 100 -27.73 34.58 23.21
CA ALA A 100 -26.59 33.92 23.85
C ALA A 100 -26.96 32.45 24.16
N SER A 101 -26.08 31.51 23.83
CA SER A 101 -26.29 30.10 24.17
C SER A 101 -26.23 29.90 25.69
N ASN A 102 -27.03 28.98 26.21
CA ASN A 102 -26.95 28.55 27.61
C ASN A 102 -25.74 27.62 27.86
N HIS A 103 -25.07 27.18 26.79
CA HIS A 103 -23.87 26.36 26.85
C HIS A 103 -22.62 27.22 26.63
N SER A 104 -21.55 26.88 27.36
CA SER A 104 -20.22 27.39 27.03
C SER A 104 -19.79 26.89 25.66
N ALA A 105 -19.12 27.73 24.88
CA ALA A 105 -18.57 27.33 23.59
C ALA A 105 -17.63 26.11 23.75
N ASP A 106 -17.78 25.13 22.87
CA ASP A 106 -16.96 23.92 22.87
C ASP A 106 -15.46 24.28 22.77
N PRO A 107 -14.62 23.86 23.73
CA PRO A 107 -13.19 24.18 23.75
C PRO A 107 -12.44 23.70 22.50
N VAL A 108 -12.82 22.54 21.94
CA VAL A 108 -12.19 22.00 20.72
C VAL A 108 -12.51 22.88 19.52
N THR A 109 -13.78 23.28 19.38
CA THR A 109 -14.22 24.22 18.34
C THR A 109 -13.50 25.56 18.46
N LEU A 110 -13.32 26.11 19.67
CA LEU A 110 -12.55 27.33 19.87
C LEU A 110 -11.08 27.19 19.46
N ARG A 111 -10.44 26.05 19.78
CA ARG A 111 -9.07 25.75 19.32
C ARG A 111 -8.96 25.65 17.81
N ALA A 112 -9.96 25.05 17.15
CA ALA A 112 -10.03 24.97 15.69
C ALA A 112 -10.14 26.37 15.04
N ILE A 113 -11.03 27.22 15.56
CA ILE A 113 -11.18 28.61 15.08
C ILE A 113 -9.88 29.39 15.26
N ARG A 114 -9.24 29.28 16.44
CA ARG A 114 -7.95 29.93 16.71
C ARG A 114 -6.87 29.45 15.75
N HIS A 115 -6.77 28.14 15.53
CA HIS A 115 -5.79 27.57 14.62
C HIS A 115 -5.99 28.06 13.18
N ALA A 116 -7.23 28.07 12.67
CA ALA A 116 -7.55 28.60 11.35
C ALA A 116 -7.24 30.11 11.23
N ALA A 117 -7.40 30.87 12.32
CA ALA A 117 -7.00 32.28 12.37
C ALA A 117 -5.47 32.45 12.32
N GLU A 118 -4.73 31.65 13.08
CA GLU A 118 -3.25 31.61 13.09
C GLU A 118 -2.69 31.25 11.71
N GLU A 119 -3.20 30.18 11.07
CA GLU A 119 -2.78 29.77 9.73
C GLU A 119 -3.06 30.84 8.67
N LYS A 120 -4.14 31.61 8.81
CA LYS A 120 -4.44 32.68 7.84
C LYS A 120 -3.57 33.92 8.03
N ALA A 121 -3.15 34.20 9.27
CA ALA A 121 -2.25 35.31 9.59
C ALA A 121 -0.79 35.02 9.22
N ALA A 122 -0.34 33.78 9.43
CA ALA A 122 0.99 33.30 9.08
C ALA A 122 0.87 31.95 8.35
N PRO A 123 0.53 31.96 7.05
CA PRO A 123 0.33 30.73 6.29
C PRO A 123 1.63 29.91 6.24
N THR A 124 1.59 28.72 6.83
CA THR A 124 2.63 27.69 6.71
C THR A 124 2.64 27.03 5.32
N HIS A 125 1.67 27.36 4.47
CA HIS A 125 1.46 26.81 3.14
C HIS A 125 1.02 27.91 2.16
N ARG A 126 1.43 27.84 0.89
CA ARG A 126 0.83 28.68 -0.16
C ARG A 126 -0.64 28.28 -0.36
N ILE A 127 -1.55 29.13 0.10
CA ILE A 127 -2.96 29.06 -0.28
C ILE A 127 -3.06 29.64 -1.70
N GLU A 128 -2.98 28.78 -2.71
CA GLU A 128 -3.52 29.14 -4.02
C GLU A 128 -5.04 29.25 -3.85
N ARG A 129 -5.59 30.46 -4.02
CA ARG A 129 -7.04 30.58 -4.18
C ARG A 129 -7.41 29.84 -5.46
N GLU A 130 -8.10 28.72 -5.34
CA GLU A 130 -8.73 28.07 -6.49
C GLU A 130 -9.52 29.12 -7.27
N ARG A 131 -9.22 29.22 -8.57
CA ARG A 131 -10.05 29.96 -9.51
C ARG A 131 -11.15 29.00 -9.95
N GLY A 132 -12.38 29.54 -10.09
CA GLY A 132 -13.59 28.74 -10.30
C GLY A 132 -13.47 27.74 -11.46
N PRO A 133 -14.24 26.65 -11.42
CA PRO A 133 -14.14 25.59 -12.43
C PRO A 133 -14.54 26.07 -13.82
N GLU A 134 -14.01 25.40 -14.84
CA GLU A 134 -14.48 25.56 -16.23
C GLU A 134 -15.64 24.61 -16.50
N ILE A 135 -16.83 25.15 -16.76
CA ILE A 135 -18.06 24.37 -16.95
C ILE A 135 -18.49 24.43 -18.41
N PHE A 136 -18.52 23.28 -19.09
CA PHE A 136 -19.05 23.11 -20.44
C PHE A 136 -20.47 22.56 -20.37
N GLU A 137 -21.41 23.18 -21.07
CA GLU A 137 -22.72 22.57 -21.31
C GLU A 137 -22.56 21.41 -22.29
N LEU A 138 -23.14 20.27 -21.95
CA LEU A 138 -23.08 19.02 -22.71
C LEU A 138 -24.37 18.80 -23.48
N ARG A 139 -24.21 18.53 -24.77
CA ARG A 139 -25.29 18.13 -25.68
C ARG A 139 -25.46 16.62 -25.76
N ALA A 140 -24.33 15.90 -25.77
CA ALA A 140 -24.29 14.44 -25.85
C ALA A 140 -22.97 13.93 -25.30
N LEU A 141 -22.97 12.65 -24.95
CA LEU A 141 -21.82 11.92 -24.44
C LEU A 141 -21.74 10.58 -25.18
N SER A 142 -20.56 10.11 -25.52
CA SER A 142 -20.36 8.74 -25.99
C SER A 142 -19.08 8.14 -25.42
N CYS A 143 -19.04 6.81 -25.33
CA CYS A 143 -17.84 6.06 -24.99
C CYS A 143 -17.55 5.00 -26.06
N GLY A 144 -16.27 4.69 -26.27
CA GLY A 144 -15.83 3.77 -27.30
C GLY A 144 -14.32 3.63 -27.35
N GLN A 145 -13.77 3.53 -28.56
CA GLN A 145 -12.35 3.33 -28.82
C GLN A 145 -11.86 4.20 -29.97
N THR A 146 -10.55 4.42 -30.04
CA THR A 146 -9.88 4.97 -31.22
C THR A 146 -9.19 3.86 -31.99
N ALA A 147 -9.08 4.01 -33.31
CA ALA A 147 -8.35 3.08 -34.18
C ALA A 147 -7.81 3.83 -35.40
N TYR A 148 -6.80 3.27 -36.06
CA TYR A 148 -6.41 3.72 -37.40
C TYR A 148 -7.15 2.91 -38.46
N LEU A 149 -7.75 3.61 -39.42
CA LEU A 149 -8.34 3.02 -40.62
C LEU A 149 -7.76 3.73 -41.83
N ASN A 150 -7.10 2.99 -42.72
CA ASN A 150 -6.37 3.54 -43.88
C ASN A 150 -5.44 4.70 -43.47
N ASP A 151 -4.60 4.46 -42.44
CA ASP A 151 -3.68 5.43 -41.83
C ASP A 151 -4.32 6.69 -41.21
N GLN A 152 -5.65 6.75 -41.12
CA GLN A 152 -6.37 7.85 -40.49
C GLN A 152 -6.91 7.46 -39.12
N LEU A 153 -6.67 8.31 -38.11
CA LEU A 153 -7.21 8.12 -36.77
C LEU A 153 -8.72 8.41 -36.75
N VAL A 154 -9.51 7.44 -36.32
CA VAL A 154 -10.96 7.54 -36.18
C VAL A 154 -11.42 7.23 -34.75
N TYR A 155 -12.56 7.81 -34.38
CA TYR A 155 -13.28 7.45 -33.16
C TYR A 155 -14.45 6.52 -33.50
N LEU A 156 -14.52 5.39 -32.81
CA LEU A 156 -15.55 4.36 -32.95
C LEU A 156 -16.43 4.38 -31.69
N PRO A 157 -17.61 5.02 -31.70
CA PRO A 157 -18.52 5.03 -30.56
C PRO A 157 -19.14 3.64 -30.38
N GLU A 158 -19.08 3.10 -29.17
CA GLU A 158 -19.72 1.82 -28.80
C GLU A 158 -21.09 2.07 -28.13
N VAL A 159 -21.17 3.12 -27.31
CA VAL A 159 -22.43 3.56 -26.68
C VAL A 159 -22.50 5.08 -26.75
N GLU A 160 -23.64 5.57 -27.26
CA GLU A 160 -23.97 6.99 -27.28
C GLU A 160 -25.12 7.27 -26.30
N PHE A 161 -24.96 8.30 -25.49
CA PHE A 161 -25.94 8.78 -24.51
C PHE A 161 -26.51 10.11 -25.01
N GLN A 162 -27.81 10.13 -25.32
CA GLN A 162 -28.56 11.35 -25.62
C GLN A 162 -29.07 11.98 -24.33
N ASP A 163 -28.14 12.33 -23.45
CA ASP A 163 -28.43 12.94 -22.15
C ASP A 163 -27.67 14.27 -22.09
N VAL A 164 -28.38 15.33 -21.71
CA VAL A 164 -27.82 16.67 -21.60
C VAL A 164 -27.35 16.92 -20.17
N GLY A 165 -26.47 17.90 -19.99
CA GLY A 165 -25.94 18.20 -18.68
C GLY A 165 -24.76 19.15 -18.75
N PHE A 166 -23.78 18.96 -17.86
CA PHE A 166 -22.57 19.76 -17.89
C PHE A 166 -21.32 18.95 -17.51
N ALA A 167 -20.20 19.33 -18.10
CA ALA A 167 -18.85 18.86 -17.80
C ALA A 167 -18.11 19.97 -17.06
N LYS A 168 -17.79 19.73 -15.80
CA LYS A 168 -17.08 20.64 -14.92
C LYS A 168 -15.63 20.18 -14.76
N PHE A 169 -14.70 20.99 -15.23
CA PHE A 169 -13.26 20.79 -15.07
C PHE A 169 -12.75 21.54 -13.85
N THR A 170 -12.03 20.82 -13.00
CA THR A 170 -11.28 21.32 -11.84
C THR A 170 -9.79 21.16 -12.11
N LYS A 171 -8.93 21.50 -11.14
CA LYS A 171 -7.47 21.30 -11.27
C LYS A 171 -7.09 19.82 -11.43
N ARG A 172 -7.85 18.91 -10.81
CA ARG A 172 -7.48 17.49 -10.68
C ARG A 172 -8.51 16.52 -11.26
N GLU A 173 -9.75 16.96 -11.46
CA GLU A 173 -10.88 16.10 -11.83
C GLU A 173 -11.79 16.75 -12.88
N LEU A 174 -12.37 15.92 -13.75
CA LEU A 174 -13.49 16.23 -14.62
C LEU A 174 -14.73 15.53 -14.08
N MET A 175 -15.75 16.32 -13.73
CA MET A 175 -17.05 15.83 -13.28
C MET A 175 -18.11 16.11 -14.36
N ILE A 176 -18.76 15.06 -14.85
CA ILE A 176 -19.87 15.15 -15.80
C ILE A 176 -21.15 14.83 -15.04
N LYS A 177 -22.08 15.78 -14.97
CA LYS A 177 -23.39 15.60 -14.34
C LYS A 177 -24.46 15.67 -15.42
N LEU A 178 -25.27 14.62 -15.50
CA LEU A 178 -26.32 14.47 -16.48
C LEU A 178 -27.70 14.77 -15.85
N GLU A 179 -28.67 15.19 -16.66
CA GLU A 179 -30.04 15.43 -16.20
C GLU A 179 -30.71 14.17 -15.65
N SER A 180 -30.32 12.99 -16.12
CA SER A 180 -30.72 11.69 -15.55
C SER A 180 -30.26 11.43 -14.12
N LYS A 181 -29.60 12.40 -13.46
CA LYS A 181 -28.99 12.29 -12.12
C LYS A 181 -27.82 11.32 -12.06
N ARG A 182 -27.26 10.95 -13.21
CA ARG A 182 -26.03 10.16 -13.32
C ARG A 182 -24.82 11.08 -13.32
N ILE A 183 -23.76 10.64 -12.66
CA ILE A 183 -22.52 11.40 -12.51
C ILE A 183 -21.35 10.53 -12.92
N ILE A 184 -20.49 11.07 -13.77
CA ILE A 184 -19.25 10.45 -14.24
C ILE A 184 -18.09 11.30 -13.72
N LYS A 185 -17.18 10.66 -13.01
CA LYS A 185 -16.01 11.32 -12.43
C LYS A 185 -14.75 10.74 -13.07
N ILE A 186 -13.95 11.61 -13.67
CA ILE A 186 -12.69 11.29 -14.34
C ILE A 186 -11.58 12.03 -13.61
N SER A 187 -10.57 11.32 -13.14
CA SER A 187 -9.35 11.96 -12.63
C SER A 187 -8.53 12.46 -13.83
N LEU A 188 -8.13 13.73 -13.83
CA LEU A 188 -7.33 14.28 -14.94
C LEU A 188 -5.95 13.62 -15.03
N GLU A 189 -5.46 13.03 -13.94
CA GLU A 189 -4.23 12.23 -13.92
C GLU A 189 -4.33 10.92 -14.71
N THR A 190 -5.53 10.47 -15.09
CA THR A 190 -5.72 9.25 -15.91
C THR A 190 -5.81 9.56 -17.40
N VAL A 191 -5.92 10.84 -17.78
CA VAL A 191 -6.06 11.28 -19.18
C VAL A 191 -4.71 11.11 -19.89
N ALA A 192 -4.62 10.10 -20.75
CA ALA A 192 -3.44 9.84 -21.58
C ALA A 192 -3.36 10.76 -22.79
N SER A 193 -4.51 11.18 -23.33
CA SER A 193 -4.61 12.15 -24.41
C SER A 193 -5.91 12.94 -24.31
N PHE A 194 -5.82 14.24 -24.57
CA PHE A 194 -6.96 15.14 -24.63
C PHE A 194 -7.00 15.83 -26.00
N VAL A 195 -8.05 15.54 -26.78
CA VAL A 195 -8.21 16.03 -28.14
C VAL A 195 -9.45 16.91 -28.24
N TRP A 196 -9.33 18.05 -28.90
CA TRP A 196 -10.47 18.92 -29.18
C TRP A 196 -10.57 19.30 -30.67
N SER A 197 -11.79 19.55 -31.13
CA SER A 197 -12.14 19.83 -32.53
C SER A 197 -12.95 21.11 -32.70
N PHE A 198 -12.93 21.70 -33.90
CA PHE A 198 -13.82 22.80 -34.29
C PHE A 198 -15.29 22.40 -34.36
N GLN A 199 -15.59 21.10 -34.40
CA GLN A 199 -16.96 20.56 -34.36
C GLN A 199 -17.53 20.52 -32.93
N HIS A 200 -16.90 21.22 -31.98
CA HIS A 200 -17.31 21.29 -30.58
C HIS A 200 -17.33 19.93 -29.89
N THR A 201 -16.32 19.10 -30.17
CA THR A 201 -16.11 17.81 -29.50
C THR A 201 -14.84 17.84 -28.66
N LEU A 202 -14.91 17.21 -27.50
CA LEU A 202 -13.81 16.99 -26.56
C LEU A 202 -13.65 15.48 -26.39
N THR A 203 -12.53 14.91 -26.82
CA THR A 203 -12.26 13.46 -26.73
C THR A 203 -11.14 13.20 -25.74
N LEU A 204 -11.42 12.40 -24.71
CA LEU A 204 -10.48 11.99 -23.69
C LEU A 204 -10.15 10.52 -23.87
N THR A 205 -8.87 10.20 -24.04
CA THR A 205 -8.35 8.83 -23.96
C THR A 205 -7.84 8.61 -22.55
N LEU A 206 -8.45 7.67 -21.84
CA LEU A 206 -8.17 7.39 -20.44
C LEU A 206 -7.30 6.14 -20.30
N SER A 207 -6.50 6.11 -19.24
CA SER A 207 -5.73 4.93 -18.82
C SER A 207 -6.46 4.09 -17.77
N GLU A 208 -7.54 4.62 -17.19
CA GLU A 208 -8.40 3.99 -16.17
C GLU A 208 -9.86 4.40 -16.45
N GLU A 209 -10.82 3.53 -16.15
CA GLU A 209 -12.25 3.84 -16.31
C GLU A 209 -12.69 4.97 -15.37
N PRO A 210 -13.70 5.74 -15.81
CA PRO A 210 -14.34 6.69 -14.92
C PRO A 210 -15.05 6.00 -13.75
N SER A 211 -15.23 6.80 -12.70
CA SER A 211 -16.07 6.48 -11.56
C SER A 211 -17.52 6.89 -11.81
N PHE A 212 -18.47 5.97 -11.66
CA PHE A 212 -19.90 6.22 -11.95
C PHE A 212 -20.76 6.30 -10.69
N TYR A 213 -21.70 7.25 -10.64
CA TYR A 213 -22.61 7.45 -9.52
C TYR A 213 -24.02 7.81 -9.97
N GLN A 214 -24.99 7.63 -9.06
CA GLN A 214 -26.37 8.09 -9.22
C GLN A 214 -26.83 8.85 -7.97
N ASP A 215 -27.40 10.04 -8.16
CA ASP A 215 -28.05 10.80 -7.09
C ASP A 215 -29.47 10.26 -6.83
N LEU A 216 -29.80 10.01 -5.56
CA LEU A 216 -31.09 9.43 -5.14
C LEU A 216 -32.27 10.43 -5.18
N GLY A 217 -32.01 11.72 -5.35
CA GLY A 217 -33.03 12.78 -5.30
C GLY A 217 -33.77 12.89 -3.96
N ASP A 218 -34.70 13.85 -3.86
CA ASP A 218 -35.37 14.22 -2.60
C ASP A 218 -36.52 13.29 -2.16
N LEU A 219 -37.17 12.60 -3.11
CA LEU A 219 -38.34 11.74 -2.84
C LEU A 219 -37.97 10.37 -2.24
N GLU A 220 -36.95 9.69 -2.76
CA GLU A 220 -36.48 8.40 -2.21
C GLU A 220 -35.78 8.58 -0.86
N THR A 221 -35.03 9.67 -0.69
CA THR A 221 -34.50 10.05 0.63
C THR A 221 -35.60 10.38 1.63
N SER A 222 -36.83 10.66 1.19
CA SER A 222 -38.00 10.89 2.05
C SER A 222 -38.70 9.59 2.46
N PHE A 223 -38.77 8.57 1.61
CA PHE A 223 -39.35 7.26 1.98
C PHE A 223 -38.51 6.47 3.00
N GLY A 224 -37.17 6.59 2.95
CA GLY A 224 -36.30 6.05 4.00
C GLY A 224 -36.51 6.68 5.40
N GLN A 225 -37.23 7.81 5.50
CA GLN A 225 -37.46 8.53 6.75
C GLN A 225 -38.58 7.92 7.60
N LEU A 226 -39.53 7.20 7.00
CA LEU A 226 -40.62 6.55 7.76
C LEU A 226 -40.13 5.34 8.59
N ALA A 227 -38.91 4.84 8.33
CA ALA A 227 -38.34 3.69 9.01
C ALA A 227 -37.37 4.04 10.17
N ILE A 228 -37.04 5.32 10.40
CA ILE A 228 -35.97 5.72 11.33
C ILE A 228 -36.47 6.77 12.33
N VAL A 229 -36.98 6.32 13.48
CA VAL A 229 -37.46 7.20 14.56
C VAL A 229 -36.35 7.65 15.52
N ASN A 230 -35.11 7.14 15.43
CA ASN A 230 -34.04 7.48 16.38
C ASN A 230 -32.71 7.87 15.73
N GLY A 231 -32.40 9.18 15.73
CA GLY A 231 -31.03 9.70 15.73
C GLY A 231 -30.43 10.09 14.37
N SER A 232 -29.67 11.19 14.35
CA SER A 232 -29.01 11.80 13.18
C SER A 232 -27.90 10.93 12.58
N GLN A 233 -28.24 9.89 11.82
CA GLN A 233 -27.29 9.27 10.91
C GLN A 233 -27.23 10.07 9.60
N THR A 234 -26.03 10.27 9.06
CA THR A 234 -25.82 10.86 7.74
C THR A 234 -26.41 9.89 6.70
N GLN A 235 -27.53 10.26 6.09
CA GLN A 235 -28.22 9.43 5.10
C GLN A 235 -27.38 9.34 3.82
N GLN A 236 -27.30 8.15 3.22
CA GLN A 236 -26.68 7.97 1.90
C GLN A 236 -27.45 8.79 0.88
N THR A 237 -26.76 9.64 0.12
CA THR A 237 -27.35 10.52 -0.90
C THR A 237 -27.08 10.00 -2.32
N ARG A 238 -26.11 9.09 -2.48
CA ARG A 238 -25.68 8.57 -3.77
C ARG A 238 -25.43 7.07 -3.73
N ILE A 239 -25.52 6.44 -4.90
CA ILE A 239 -25.12 5.05 -5.11
C ILE A 239 -23.95 5.02 -6.09
N ARG A 240 -22.88 4.29 -5.74
CA ARG A 240 -21.79 3.94 -6.65
C ARG A 240 -22.27 2.90 -7.65
N LEU A 241 -22.11 3.18 -8.94
CA LEU A 241 -22.54 2.33 -10.04
C LEU A 241 -21.37 1.55 -10.66
N CYS A 242 -21.67 0.41 -11.27
CA CYS A 242 -20.74 -0.39 -12.09
C CYS A 242 -20.80 -0.02 -13.58
N SER A 243 -21.91 0.59 -14.02
CA SER A 243 -22.16 1.07 -15.37
C SER A 243 -23.27 2.12 -15.34
N LEU A 244 -23.45 2.85 -16.44
CA LEU A 244 -24.50 3.86 -16.56
C LEU A 244 -25.87 3.22 -16.85
N ASP A 245 -25.90 2.25 -17.77
CA ASP A 245 -27.08 1.44 -18.10
C ASP A 245 -26.67 0.04 -18.58
N ASP A 246 -27.65 -0.73 -19.07
CA ASP A 246 -27.48 -2.11 -19.53
C ASP A 246 -26.71 -2.24 -20.84
N GLN A 247 -26.70 -1.22 -21.70
CA GLN A 247 -25.88 -1.24 -22.92
C GLN A 247 -24.43 -0.94 -22.56
N HIS A 248 -24.21 0.08 -21.73
CA HIS A 248 -22.90 0.42 -21.20
C HIS A 248 -22.30 -0.73 -20.39
N ALA A 249 -23.10 -1.45 -19.58
CA ALA A 249 -22.66 -2.61 -18.81
C ALA A 249 -21.95 -3.69 -19.64
N LYS A 250 -22.28 -3.81 -20.93
CA LYS A 250 -21.73 -4.82 -21.84
C LYS A 250 -20.37 -4.43 -22.42
N VAL A 251 -20.01 -3.16 -22.40
CA VAL A 251 -18.80 -2.62 -23.06
C VAL A 251 -17.91 -1.76 -22.17
N VAL A 252 -18.38 -1.34 -20.99
CA VAL A 252 -17.70 -0.38 -20.09
C VAL A 252 -16.24 -0.76 -19.84
N GLY A 253 -15.94 -2.03 -19.62
CA GLY A 253 -14.57 -2.48 -19.35
C GLY A 253 -13.62 -2.46 -20.55
N GLN A 254 -14.09 -2.07 -21.73
CA GLN A 254 -13.31 -1.86 -22.95
C GLN A 254 -13.38 -0.40 -23.44
N CYS A 255 -14.18 0.45 -22.79
CA CYS A 255 -14.42 1.83 -23.20
C CYS A 255 -13.55 2.78 -22.40
N LEU A 256 -12.35 3.03 -22.91
CA LEU A 256 -11.41 4.00 -22.34
C LEU A 256 -11.43 5.36 -23.05
N VAL A 257 -12.14 5.49 -24.18
CA VAL A 257 -12.26 6.77 -24.90
C VAL A 257 -13.65 7.36 -24.69
N TYR A 258 -13.71 8.55 -24.12
CA TYR A 258 -14.95 9.30 -23.89
C TYR A 258 -14.96 10.56 -24.75
N GLN A 259 -16.02 10.73 -25.54
CA GLN A 259 -16.22 11.92 -26.35
C GLN A 259 -17.41 12.72 -25.80
N LEU A 260 -17.17 13.99 -25.52
CA LEU A 260 -18.14 14.96 -25.06
C LEU A 260 -18.48 15.90 -26.21
N GLN A 261 -19.76 16.02 -26.53
CA GLN A 261 -20.24 17.06 -27.45
C GLN A 261 -20.68 18.26 -26.62
N VAL A 262 -19.99 19.39 -26.78
CA VAL A 262 -20.23 20.62 -26.02
C VAL A 262 -20.93 21.68 -26.86
N PHE A 263 -21.63 22.62 -26.21
CA PHE A 263 -22.19 23.78 -26.91
C PHE A 263 -21.08 24.78 -27.33
N GLY A 264 -21.21 25.36 -28.52
CA GLY A 264 -20.09 25.98 -29.25
C GLY A 264 -19.61 27.36 -28.83
N GLY A 265 -20.21 27.97 -27.80
CA GLY A 265 -19.82 29.30 -27.33
C GLY A 265 -18.44 29.29 -26.65
N ASP A 266 -17.46 30.01 -27.23
CA ASP A 266 -16.17 30.36 -26.60
C ASP A 266 -15.19 29.17 -26.34
N LEU A 267 -15.35 28.02 -27.02
CA LEU A 267 -14.49 26.83 -26.84
C LEU A 267 -12.99 27.15 -27.01
N GLN A 268 -12.64 27.94 -28.03
CA GLN A 268 -11.25 28.31 -28.32
C GLN A 268 -10.62 29.18 -27.21
N ARG A 269 -11.40 30.10 -26.63
CA ARG A 269 -10.98 30.92 -25.49
C ARG A 269 -10.78 30.08 -24.24
N ARG A 270 -11.66 29.10 -24.00
CA ARG A 270 -11.56 28.16 -22.88
C ARG A 270 -10.41 27.17 -23.03
N MET A 271 -10.06 26.74 -24.25
CA MET A 271 -8.85 25.96 -24.49
C MET A 271 -7.57 26.77 -24.23
N LEU A 272 -7.58 28.08 -24.53
CA LEU A 272 -6.48 28.97 -24.16
C LEU A 272 -6.31 29.05 -22.64
N TYR A 273 -7.41 28.97 -21.88
CA TYR A 273 -7.36 28.87 -20.42
C TYR A 273 -6.63 27.61 -19.96
N PHE A 274 -6.95 26.42 -20.50
CA PHE A 274 -6.24 25.18 -20.16
C PHE A 274 -4.74 25.27 -20.45
N LYS A 275 -4.35 25.89 -21.58
CA LYS A 275 -2.95 26.07 -21.98
C LYS A 275 -2.18 27.01 -21.06
N ASN A 276 -2.80 28.13 -20.66
CA ASN A 276 -2.13 29.14 -19.84
C ASN A 276 -1.97 28.73 -18.37
N HIS A 277 -2.63 27.66 -17.93
CA HIS A 277 -2.64 27.20 -16.55
C HIS A 277 -2.09 25.78 -16.38
N ASP A 278 -1.49 25.20 -17.43
CA ASP A 278 -0.88 23.86 -17.42
C ASP A 278 -1.76 22.76 -16.80
N ILE A 279 -3.09 22.84 -16.99
CA ILE A 279 -4.04 21.89 -16.40
C ILE A 279 -3.94 20.53 -17.10
N LEU A 280 -3.87 20.54 -18.43
CA LEU A 280 -3.76 19.36 -19.29
C LEU A 280 -3.00 19.71 -20.57
N SER A 281 -2.16 18.81 -21.04
CA SER A 281 -1.68 18.85 -22.42
C SER A 281 -2.80 18.42 -23.36
N PHE A 282 -2.98 19.13 -24.47
CA PHE A 282 -4.04 18.83 -25.43
C PHE A 282 -3.59 19.04 -26.86
N VAL A 283 -4.21 18.28 -27.76
CA VAL A 283 -3.95 18.33 -29.20
C VAL A 283 -5.21 18.80 -29.91
N ARG A 284 -5.05 19.72 -30.85
CA ARG A 284 -6.13 20.09 -31.77
C ARG A 284 -6.11 19.11 -32.94
N TYR A 285 -7.14 18.28 -33.07
CA TYR A 285 -7.26 17.31 -34.15
C TYR A 285 -8.74 16.98 -34.41
N ASP A 286 -9.17 17.03 -35.66
CA ASP A 286 -10.55 16.74 -36.05
C ASP A 286 -10.74 15.23 -36.25
N LEU A 287 -11.08 14.54 -35.15
CA LEU A 287 -11.38 13.10 -35.14
C LEU A 287 -12.69 12.81 -35.90
N ILE A 288 -12.61 11.97 -36.93
CA ILE A 288 -13.80 11.47 -37.62
C ILE A 288 -14.50 10.45 -36.70
N THR A 289 -15.78 10.69 -36.44
CA THR A 289 -16.63 9.75 -35.70
C THR A 289 -17.30 8.78 -36.67
N GLN A 290 -16.88 7.52 -36.63
CA GLN A 290 -17.37 6.47 -37.53
C GLN A 290 -18.29 5.52 -36.78
N ARG A 291 -19.60 5.66 -37.00
CA ARG A 291 -20.65 4.86 -36.31
C ARG A 291 -20.81 3.43 -36.85
N SER A 292 -20.37 3.20 -38.08
CA SER A 292 -20.41 1.86 -38.69
C SER A 292 -19.13 1.12 -38.34
N ALA A 293 -19.27 -0.02 -37.65
CA ALA A 293 -18.14 -0.88 -37.30
C ALA A 293 -17.34 -1.26 -38.57
N PRO A 294 -16.01 -1.10 -38.58
CA PRO A 294 -15.18 -1.51 -39.71
C PRO A 294 -15.33 -3.00 -39.96
N LEU A 295 -15.51 -3.42 -41.22
CA LEU A 295 -15.68 -4.83 -41.60
C LEU A 295 -14.56 -5.73 -41.07
N GLN A 296 -13.34 -5.21 -40.97
CA GLN A 296 -12.15 -5.92 -40.50
C GLN A 296 -12.11 -6.10 -38.97
N LEU A 297 -12.69 -5.16 -38.20
CA LEU A 297 -12.61 -5.15 -36.74
C LEU A 297 -13.90 -5.67 -36.09
N GLY A 298 -15.06 -5.38 -36.68
CA GLY A 298 -16.38 -5.60 -36.07
C GLY A 298 -16.63 -4.67 -34.89
N THR A 299 -17.78 -4.82 -34.23
CA THR A 299 -18.04 -4.14 -32.93
C THR A 299 -17.22 -4.79 -31.83
N SER A 300 -16.74 -4.03 -30.85
CA SER A 300 -15.88 -4.58 -29.78
C SER A 300 -16.56 -5.72 -29.03
N ARG A 301 -17.87 -5.60 -28.78
CA ARG A 301 -18.67 -6.64 -28.12
C ARG A 301 -18.71 -7.96 -28.90
N GLN A 302 -19.02 -7.91 -30.20
CA GLN A 302 -19.09 -9.11 -31.03
C GLN A 302 -17.71 -9.72 -31.18
N ALA A 303 -16.71 -8.90 -31.49
CA ALA A 303 -15.32 -9.33 -31.65
C ALA A 303 -14.79 -9.99 -30.37
N MET A 304 -15.11 -9.44 -29.18
CA MET A 304 -14.74 -10.04 -27.91
C MET A 304 -15.42 -11.40 -27.70
N GLY A 305 -16.71 -11.54 -28.01
CA GLY A 305 -17.41 -12.82 -27.93
C GLY A 305 -16.78 -13.90 -28.82
N VAL A 306 -16.46 -13.55 -30.08
CA VAL A 306 -15.78 -14.45 -31.01
C VAL A 306 -14.36 -14.78 -30.55
N LEU A 307 -13.63 -13.79 -30.04
CA LEU A 307 -12.28 -13.97 -29.49
C LEU A 307 -12.31 -14.98 -28.34
N MET A 308 -13.18 -14.78 -27.35
CA MET A 308 -13.29 -15.68 -26.19
C MET A 308 -13.62 -17.12 -26.61
N GLY A 309 -14.55 -17.30 -27.55
CA GLY A 309 -14.89 -18.61 -28.11
C GLY A 309 -13.72 -19.26 -28.86
N THR A 310 -12.97 -18.46 -29.64
CA THR A 310 -11.79 -18.93 -30.39
C THR A 310 -10.66 -19.34 -29.45
N LEU A 311 -10.34 -18.52 -28.44
CA LEU A 311 -9.32 -18.84 -27.44
C LEU A 311 -9.67 -20.11 -26.65
N ALA A 312 -10.96 -20.30 -26.32
CA ALA A 312 -11.43 -21.52 -25.67
C ALA A 312 -11.25 -22.77 -26.56
N ALA A 313 -11.58 -22.67 -27.85
CA ALA A 313 -11.36 -23.76 -28.81
C ALA A 313 -9.86 -24.07 -29.00
N TYR A 314 -8.99 -23.06 -29.05
CA TYR A 314 -7.55 -23.24 -29.13
C TYR A 314 -6.95 -23.86 -27.88
N ASN A 315 -7.48 -23.54 -26.69
CA ASN A 315 -7.10 -24.19 -25.45
C ASN A 315 -7.48 -25.67 -25.45
N GLN A 316 -8.73 -26.00 -25.83
CA GLN A 316 -9.21 -27.39 -25.87
C GLN A 316 -8.44 -28.25 -26.89
N SER A 317 -8.12 -27.68 -28.05
CA SER A 317 -7.36 -28.35 -29.11
C SER A 317 -5.83 -28.28 -28.92
N SER A 318 -5.35 -27.64 -27.84
CA SER A 318 -3.93 -27.40 -27.57
C SER A 318 -3.16 -26.69 -28.71
N GLN A 319 -3.87 -25.91 -29.54
CA GLN A 319 -3.31 -25.17 -30.68
C GLN A 319 -2.36 -24.05 -30.27
N LEU A 320 -2.57 -23.44 -29.10
CA LEU A 320 -1.64 -22.49 -28.47
C LEU A 320 -1.46 -22.84 -26.98
N PRO A 321 -0.28 -22.56 -26.38
CA PRO A 321 -0.09 -22.73 -24.94
C PRO A 321 -0.98 -21.77 -24.14
N PHE A 322 -1.44 -22.19 -22.96
CA PHE A 322 -2.32 -21.39 -22.10
C PHE A 322 -1.74 -20.01 -21.77
N GLY A 323 -0.43 -19.91 -21.50
CA GLY A 323 0.22 -18.62 -21.23
C GLY A 323 0.09 -17.61 -22.38
N ILE A 324 0.15 -18.07 -23.64
CA ILE A 324 -0.05 -17.21 -24.82
C ILE A 324 -1.53 -16.81 -24.94
N LEU A 325 -2.44 -17.77 -24.74
CA LEU A 325 -3.88 -17.51 -24.77
C LEU A 325 -4.30 -16.52 -23.66
N PHE A 326 -3.68 -16.61 -22.48
CA PHE A 326 -3.85 -15.67 -21.39
C PHE A 326 -3.41 -14.27 -21.81
N GLN A 327 -2.21 -14.12 -22.40
CA GLN A 327 -1.75 -12.81 -22.86
C GLN A 327 -2.66 -12.25 -23.95
N LEU A 328 -3.13 -13.06 -24.89
CA LEU A 328 -4.09 -12.62 -25.93
C LEU A 328 -5.38 -12.08 -25.30
N GLN A 329 -5.98 -12.83 -24.36
CA GLN A 329 -7.16 -12.33 -23.65
C GLN A 329 -6.84 -11.05 -22.85
N ALA A 330 -5.65 -10.96 -22.24
CA ALA A 330 -5.22 -9.78 -21.50
C ALA A 330 -5.07 -8.54 -22.40
N LEU A 331 -4.52 -8.68 -23.61
CA LEU A 331 -4.38 -7.59 -24.58
C LEU A 331 -5.73 -6.95 -24.93
N ALA A 332 -6.77 -7.77 -25.10
CA ALA A 332 -8.13 -7.30 -25.37
C ALA A 332 -8.85 -6.82 -24.11
N SER A 333 -8.82 -7.60 -23.03
CA SER A 333 -9.55 -7.30 -21.77
C SER A 333 -8.98 -6.10 -21.04
N ASN A 334 -7.69 -5.81 -21.23
CA ASN A 334 -7.06 -4.64 -20.66
C ASN A 334 -7.17 -3.39 -21.55
N ALA A 335 -7.79 -3.50 -22.74
CA ALA A 335 -7.93 -2.46 -23.74
C ALA A 335 -6.57 -1.90 -24.25
N TYR A 336 -5.57 -2.78 -24.41
CA TYR A 336 -4.34 -2.45 -25.15
C TYR A 336 -4.59 -2.49 -26.66
N PHE A 337 -5.37 -3.46 -27.12
CA PHE A 337 -5.74 -3.63 -28.53
C PHE A 337 -7.23 -3.90 -28.69
N HIS A 338 -7.79 -3.51 -29.83
CA HIS A 338 -9.15 -3.87 -30.21
C HIS A 338 -9.31 -5.40 -30.26
N PRO A 339 -10.41 -6.00 -29.74
CA PRO A 339 -10.59 -7.45 -29.72
C PRO A 339 -10.50 -8.12 -31.10
N GLY A 340 -10.94 -7.41 -32.16
CA GLY A 340 -10.80 -7.86 -33.55
C GLY A 340 -9.34 -8.00 -34.01
N THR A 341 -8.46 -7.06 -33.64
CA THR A 341 -7.02 -7.14 -33.92
C THR A 341 -6.39 -8.32 -33.19
N VAL A 342 -6.77 -8.53 -31.92
CA VAL A 342 -6.29 -9.66 -31.12
C VAL A 342 -6.77 -11.00 -31.69
N LEU A 343 -8.00 -11.06 -32.20
CA LEU A 343 -8.52 -12.25 -32.88
C LEU A 343 -7.72 -12.59 -34.15
N ALA A 344 -7.39 -11.59 -34.96
CA ALA A 344 -6.54 -11.77 -36.13
C ALA A 344 -5.12 -12.23 -35.72
N LEU A 345 -4.53 -11.59 -34.70
CA LEU A 345 -3.24 -11.98 -34.13
C LEU A 345 -3.24 -13.42 -33.62
N ALA A 346 -4.30 -13.87 -32.94
CA ALA A 346 -4.42 -15.24 -32.44
C ALA A 346 -4.39 -16.27 -33.59
N LYS A 347 -5.04 -15.97 -34.72
CA LYS A 347 -5.03 -16.84 -35.91
C LYS A 347 -3.65 -16.92 -36.54
N GLU A 348 -2.97 -15.78 -36.72
CA GLU A 348 -1.62 -15.73 -37.26
C GLU A 348 -0.60 -16.45 -36.37
N LEU A 349 -0.69 -16.28 -35.04
CA LEU A 349 0.16 -16.99 -34.09
C LEU A 349 0.02 -18.52 -34.17
N CYS A 350 -1.19 -19.05 -34.46
CA CYS A 350 -1.36 -20.47 -34.72
C CYS A 350 -0.59 -20.93 -35.96
N VAL A 351 -0.65 -20.16 -37.06
CA VAL A 351 0.08 -20.45 -38.30
C VAL A 351 1.58 -20.44 -38.05
N ILE A 352 2.08 -19.39 -37.39
CA ILE A 352 3.50 -19.21 -37.08
C ILE A 352 4.00 -20.32 -36.15
N ARG A 353 3.21 -20.72 -35.14
CA ARG A 353 3.57 -21.85 -34.27
C ARG A 353 3.74 -23.13 -35.10
N GLY A 354 2.85 -23.37 -36.07
CA GLY A 354 2.95 -24.50 -36.99
C GLY A 354 4.24 -24.45 -37.84
N GLN A 355 4.52 -23.31 -38.45
CA GLN A 355 5.72 -23.08 -39.28
C GLN A 355 7.01 -23.24 -38.47
N ARG A 356 7.10 -22.58 -37.30
CA ARG A 356 8.28 -22.66 -36.42
C ARG A 356 8.50 -24.08 -35.90
N ARG A 357 7.43 -24.79 -35.52
CA ARG A 357 7.51 -26.21 -35.13
C ARG A 357 8.04 -27.08 -36.27
N ALA A 358 7.58 -26.87 -37.51
CA ALA A 358 8.06 -27.60 -38.67
C ALA A 358 9.54 -27.29 -39.00
N ALA A 359 9.97 -26.04 -38.75
CA ALA A 359 11.34 -25.59 -38.94
C ALA A 359 12.28 -25.91 -37.74
N GLY A 360 11.79 -26.58 -36.70
CA GLY A 360 12.57 -26.85 -35.47
C GLY A 360 12.92 -25.59 -34.66
N GLN A 361 12.24 -24.47 -34.90
CA GLN A 361 12.45 -23.20 -34.22
C GLN A 361 11.63 -23.12 -32.93
N ARG A 362 12.12 -22.34 -31.95
CA ARG A 362 11.43 -22.10 -30.68
C ARG A 362 10.09 -21.39 -30.88
N PRO A 363 9.04 -21.74 -30.12
CA PRO A 363 7.78 -21.00 -30.14
C PRO A 363 7.98 -19.58 -29.59
N ILE A 364 7.07 -18.67 -29.95
CA ILE A 364 6.99 -17.35 -29.32
C ILE A 364 6.66 -17.52 -27.83
N SER A 365 7.42 -16.86 -26.98
CA SER A 365 7.31 -16.96 -25.53
C SER A 365 6.30 -15.99 -24.92
N VAL A 366 5.90 -16.27 -23.66
CA VAL A 366 5.01 -15.40 -22.89
C VAL A 366 5.69 -14.05 -22.62
N GLU A 367 7.01 -14.04 -22.42
CA GLU A 367 7.80 -12.82 -22.20
C GLU A 367 7.78 -11.91 -23.44
N ALA A 368 7.92 -12.48 -24.63
CA ALA A 368 7.80 -11.72 -25.88
C ALA A 368 6.40 -11.10 -25.99
N MET A 369 5.35 -11.87 -25.68
CA MET A 369 3.97 -11.37 -25.67
C MET A 369 3.74 -10.23 -24.68
N LYS A 370 4.36 -10.27 -23.49
CA LYS A 370 4.22 -9.21 -22.47
C LYS A 370 4.70 -7.85 -22.97
N LYS A 371 5.69 -7.79 -23.88
CA LYS A 371 6.20 -6.52 -24.45
C LYS A 371 5.17 -5.78 -25.31
N LEU A 372 4.11 -6.44 -25.76
CA LEU A 372 3.04 -5.76 -26.50
C LEU A 372 2.20 -4.82 -25.62
N LYS A 373 2.33 -4.89 -24.30
CA LYS A 373 1.67 -3.96 -23.37
C LYS A 373 2.22 -2.54 -23.46
N ASP A 374 3.45 -2.39 -23.97
CA ASP A 374 4.11 -1.09 -24.14
C ASP A 374 3.71 -0.41 -25.46
N THR A 375 2.88 -1.04 -26.29
CA THR A 375 2.38 -0.45 -27.52
C THR A 375 1.51 0.78 -27.21
N PRO A 376 1.81 1.96 -27.77
CA PRO A 376 1.04 3.17 -27.51
C PRO A 376 -0.40 3.04 -28.04
N TRP A 377 -1.35 3.66 -27.34
CA TRP A 377 -2.72 3.76 -27.83
C TRP A 377 -2.78 4.57 -29.15
N PRO A 378 -3.79 4.32 -29.99
CA PRO A 378 -4.04 5.14 -31.18
C PRO A 378 -4.29 6.60 -30.79
N MET A 379 -3.39 7.49 -31.19
CA MET A 379 -3.40 8.91 -30.84
C MET A 379 -3.08 9.80 -32.05
N PRO A 380 -3.42 11.10 -32.03
CA PRO A 380 -2.99 12.01 -33.09
C PRO A 380 -1.47 11.95 -33.29
N HIS A 381 -1.02 11.86 -34.55
CA HIS A 381 0.39 11.76 -34.93
C HIS A 381 1.14 10.50 -34.45
N GLY A 382 0.44 9.49 -33.96
CA GLY A 382 1.03 8.16 -33.70
C GLY A 382 1.31 7.38 -35.00
N ASP A 383 2.15 6.35 -34.90
CA ASP A 383 2.51 5.45 -35.99
C ASP A 383 1.49 4.29 -36.11
N PRO A 384 0.68 4.23 -37.19
CA PRO A 384 -0.31 3.16 -37.38
C PRO A 384 0.32 1.77 -37.49
N SER A 385 1.54 1.67 -38.01
CA SER A 385 2.21 0.38 -38.26
C SER A 385 2.42 -0.42 -36.98
N LEU A 386 2.55 0.25 -35.83
CA LEU A 386 2.73 -0.39 -34.52
C LEU A 386 1.53 -1.26 -34.09
N LEU A 387 0.35 -1.02 -34.67
CA LEU A 387 -0.91 -1.69 -34.32
C LEU A 387 -1.36 -2.71 -35.38
N GLU A 388 -0.63 -2.81 -36.49
CA GLU A 388 -0.91 -3.79 -37.53
C GLU A 388 -0.45 -5.19 -37.13
N VAL A 389 -1.27 -6.20 -37.43
CA VAL A 389 -1.00 -7.59 -37.03
C VAL A 389 0.34 -8.10 -37.56
N GLN A 390 0.70 -7.78 -38.80
CA GLN A 390 1.95 -8.23 -39.41
C GLN A 390 3.19 -7.60 -38.76
N ALA A 391 3.13 -6.30 -38.45
CA ALA A 391 4.21 -5.62 -37.73
C ALA A 391 4.33 -6.10 -36.27
N ILE A 392 3.21 -6.41 -35.61
CA ILE A 392 3.20 -7.03 -34.28
C ILE A 392 3.88 -8.40 -34.32
N ILE A 393 3.55 -9.23 -35.30
CA ILE A 393 4.17 -10.55 -35.50
C ILE A 393 5.67 -10.41 -35.72
N GLN A 394 6.08 -9.52 -36.63
CA GLN A 394 7.49 -9.31 -36.94
C GLN A 394 8.27 -8.87 -35.68
N PHE A 395 7.69 -7.95 -34.91
CA PHE A 395 8.26 -7.55 -33.63
C PHE A 395 8.36 -8.69 -32.62
N LEU A 396 7.36 -9.58 -32.53
CA LEU A 396 7.41 -10.74 -31.64
C LEU A 396 8.51 -11.73 -32.06
N ILE A 397 8.68 -11.97 -33.37
CA ILE A 397 9.73 -12.83 -33.91
C ILE A 397 11.10 -12.23 -33.58
N GLU A 398 11.33 -10.96 -33.90
CA GLU A 398 12.58 -10.26 -33.59
C GLU A 398 12.85 -10.23 -32.08
N THR A 399 11.81 -10.06 -31.27
CA THR A 399 11.93 -10.09 -29.81
C THR A 399 12.35 -11.48 -29.32
N GLU A 400 11.74 -12.55 -29.83
CA GLU A 400 12.09 -13.92 -29.44
C GLU A 400 13.52 -14.29 -29.89
N GLU A 401 13.92 -13.88 -31.10
CA GLU A 401 15.26 -14.10 -31.62
C GLU A 401 16.32 -13.36 -30.80
N ASN A 402 16.05 -12.10 -30.44
CA ASN A 402 16.88 -11.33 -29.52
C ASN A 402 16.91 -11.91 -28.09
N MET A 403 15.85 -12.59 -27.65
CA MET A 403 15.83 -13.28 -26.35
C MET A 403 16.59 -14.62 -26.40
N GLY A 404 16.66 -15.26 -27.57
CA GLY A 404 17.33 -16.54 -27.78
C GLY A 404 18.85 -16.52 -27.58
N SER A 405 19.52 -15.37 -27.80
CA SER A 405 20.97 -15.24 -27.62
C SER A 405 21.43 -15.20 -26.15
N GLY A 406 20.51 -15.00 -25.20
CA GLY A 406 20.80 -14.78 -23.77
C GLY A 406 20.21 -15.83 -22.81
N GLU A 407 20.07 -17.08 -23.24
CA GLU A 407 19.37 -18.15 -22.51
C GLU A 407 19.85 -18.36 -21.06
N VAL A 408 21.16 -18.25 -20.82
CA VAL A 408 21.75 -18.33 -19.47
C VAL A 408 21.25 -17.20 -18.55
N PHE A 409 21.10 -15.99 -19.08
CA PHE A 409 20.63 -14.83 -18.32
C PHE A 409 19.12 -14.91 -18.07
N ARG A 410 18.37 -15.43 -19.04
CA ARG A 410 16.93 -15.69 -18.96
C ARG A 410 16.62 -16.73 -17.88
N GLU A 411 17.37 -17.84 -17.85
CA GLU A 411 17.15 -18.91 -16.87
C GLU A 411 17.38 -18.42 -15.44
N GLY A 412 18.42 -17.62 -15.18
CA GLY A 412 18.71 -17.12 -13.82
C GLY A 412 17.67 -16.14 -13.27
N LEU A 413 17.09 -15.29 -14.11
CA LEU A 413 16.12 -14.27 -13.68
C LEU A 413 14.68 -14.78 -13.61
N LEU A 414 14.30 -15.69 -14.52
CA LEU A 414 12.91 -16.05 -14.79
C LEU A 414 12.56 -17.49 -14.44
N THR A 415 13.53 -18.38 -14.22
CA THR A 415 13.22 -19.76 -13.79
C THR A 415 12.74 -19.73 -12.34
N PRO A 416 11.57 -20.31 -12.03
CA PRO A 416 11.14 -20.43 -10.66
C PRO A 416 12.16 -21.24 -9.87
N SER A 417 12.75 -20.65 -8.82
CA SER A 417 13.60 -21.38 -7.88
C SER A 417 12.79 -22.43 -7.12
N GLN A 418 13.45 -23.26 -6.30
CA GLN A 418 12.74 -24.20 -5.42
C GLN A 418 11.66 -23.52 -4.56
N SER A 419 11.80 -22.22 -4.24
CA SER A 419 10.90 -21.46 -3.38
C SER A 419 9.93 -20.50 -4.10
N LEU A 420 9.97 -20.38 -5.44
CA LEU A 420 9.12 -19.46 -6.21
C LEU A 420 8.23 -20.18 -7.23
N ALA A 421 7.09 -19.60 -7.57
CA ALA A 421 6.13 -20.10 -8.55
C ALA A 421 5.62 -18.96 -9.44
N LEU A 422 5.31 -19.26 -10.71
CA LEU A 422 4.71 -18.30 -11.64
C LEU A 422 3.20 -18.32 -11.50
N ILE A 423 2.61 -17.21 -11.05
CA ILE A 423 1.17 -17.09 -10.78
C ILE A 423 0.57 -15.95 -11.60
N HIS A 424 -0.58 -16.19 -12.22
CA HIS A 424 -1.34 -15.15 -12.94
C HIS A 424 -2.17 -14.32 -11.95
N ARG A 425 -2.29 -13.01 -12.22
CA ARG A 425 -3.04 -12.08 -11.38
C ARG A 425 -4.25 -11.53 -12.13
N VAL A 426 -5.36 -11.38 -11.41
CA VAL A 426 -6.60 -10.83 -11.91
C VAL A 426 -7.04 -9.69 -10.99
N THR A 427 -7.31 -8.52 -11.54
CA THR A 427 -7.80 -7.36 -10.78
C THR A 427 -9.24 -7.07 -11.18
N VAL A 428 -10.13 -7.07 -10.20
CA VAL A 428 -11.56 -6.82 -10.32
C VAL A 428 -11.86 -5.44 -9.76
N THR A 429 -12.39 -4.56 -10.61
CA THR A 429 -12.86 -3.22 -10.24
C THR A 429 -14.39 -3.13 -10.37
N PRO A 430 -15.04 -2.04 -9.93
CA PRO A 430 -16.47 -1.85 -10.13
C PRO A 430 -16.89 -1.98 -11.60
N THR A 431 -16.03 -1.58 -12.53
CA THR A 431 -16.34 -1.49 -13.97
C THR A 431 -15.77 -2.65 -14.80
N ARG A 432 -14.63 -3.27 -14.43
CA ARG A 432 -13.97 -4.28 -15.27
C ARG A 432 -13.23 -5.39 -14.53
N ILE A 433 -12.68 -6.32 -15.31
CA ILE A 433 -11.74 -7.37 -14.87
C ILE A 433 -10.51 -7.26 -15.77
N THR A 434 -9.33 -7.08 -15.17
CA THR A 434 -8.05 -7.02 -15.88
C THR A 434 -7.15 -8.21 -15.56
N LEU A 435 -6.35 -8.61 -16.54
CA LEU A 435 -5.48 -9.79 -16.48
C LEU A 435 -4.01 -9.38 -16.52
N HIS A 436 -3.22 -9.93 -15.60
CA HIS A 436 -1.81 -9.58 -15.38
C HIS A 436 -0.95 -10.83 -15.11
N GLY A 437 0.37 -10.66 -15.20
CA GLY A 437 1.35 -11.72 -15.01
C GLY A 437 1.53 -12.65 -16.22
N PRO A 438 2.03 -13.89 -16.03
CA PRO A 438 2.36 -14.49 -14.74
C PRO A 438 3.57 -13.80 -14.07
N GLU A 439 3.59 -13.80 -12.74
CA GLU A 439 4.61 -13.15 -11.92
C GLU A 439 5.16 -14.16 -10.90
N LEU A 440 6.43 -14.02 -10.51
CA LEU A 440 7.03 -14.83 -9.46
C LEU A 440 6.43 -14.50 -8.09
N GLU A 441 5.88 -15.51 -7.40
CA GLU A 441 5.39 -15.46 -6.03
C GLU A 441 6.06 -16.56 -5.18
N ALA A 442 6.14 -16.37 -3.86
CA ALA A 442 6.65 -17.39 -2.96
C ALA A 442 5.73 -18.62 -2.96
N LYS A 443 6.33 -19.81 -2.92
CA LYS A 443 5.55 -21.05 -2.80
C LYS A 443 4.92 -21.14 -1.42
N ASN A 444 3.65 -21.52 -1.44
CA ASN A 444 2.90 -21.99 -0.28
C ASN A 444 2.69 -23.52 -0.37
N ARG A 445 1.98 -24.09 0.59
CA ARG A 445 1.75 -25.55 0.68
C ARG A 445 1.06 -26.10 -0.55
N ILE A 446 0.05 -25.38 -1.05
CA ILE A 446 -0.72 -25.78 -2.24
C ILE A 446 0.16 -25.79 -3.49
N LEU A 447 0.95 -24.74 -3.70
CA LEU A 447 1.85 -24.65 -4.85
C LEU A 447 2.97 -25.71 -4.81
N ARG A 448 3.39 -26.14 -3.62
CA ARG A 448 4.33 -27.27 -3.45
C ARG A 448 3.69 -28.62 -3.78
N LYS A 449 2.43 -28.84 -3.42
CA LYS A 449 1.69 -30.08 -3.76
C LYS A 449 1.48 -30.24 -5.26
N PHE A 450 1.41 -29.13 -5.99
CA PHE A 450 1.10 -29.13 -7.43
C PHE A 450 2.16 -28.39 -8.26
N PRO A 451 3.43 -28.85 -8.27
CA PRO A 451 4.57 -28.10 -8.83
C PRO A 451 4.47 -27.85 -10.34
N LYS A 452 3.72 -28.67 -11.08
CA LYS A 452 3.52 -28.55 -12.54
C LYS A 452 2.18 -27.91 -12.93
N HIS A 453 1.34 -27.55 -11.96
CA HIS A 453 -0.03 -27.08 -12.21
C HIS A 453 -0.28 -25.67 -11.64
N HIS A 454 0.76 -24.85 -11.47
CA HIS A 454 0.63 -23.48 -10.95
C HIS A 454 -0.31 -22.62 -11.80
N GLU A 455 -0.42 -22.90 -13.10
CA GLU A 455 -1.32 -22.21 -14.02
C GLU A 455 -2.82 -22.38 -13.70
N TYR A 456 -3.20 -23.36 -12.86
CA TYR A 456 -4.58 -23.54 -12.40
C TYR A 456 -4.91 -22.71 -11.15
N PHE A 457 -3.92 -22.01 -10.59
CA PHE A 457 -4.07 -21.10 -9.46
C PHE A 457 -3.87 -19.66 -9.92
N ILE A 458 -4.75 -18.76 -9.46
CA ILE A 458 -4.68 -17.34 -9.79
C ILE A 458 -4.80 -16.49 -8.52
N ARG A 459 -4.13 -15.34 -8.53
CA ARG A 459 -4.27 -14.31 -7.50
C ARG A 459 -5.37 -13.34 -7.94
N VAL A 460 -6.48 -13.27 -7.21
CA VAL A 460 -7.56 -12.31 -7.49
C VAL A 460 -7.51 -11.15 -6.49
N GLN A 461 -7.65 -9.93 -7.00
CA GLN A 461 -7.66 -8.71 -6.21
C GLN A 461 -8.93 -7.91 -6.50
N PHE A 462 -9.65 -7.51 -5.44
CA PHE A 462 -10.81 -6.63 -5.52
C PHE A 462 -10.41 -5.24 -5.04
N CYS A 463 -10.66 -4.21 -5.85
CA CYS A 463 -10.29 -2.83 -5.54
C CYS A 463 -11.15 -1.81 -6.31
N ASP A 464 -10.97 -0.52 -6.04
CA ASP A 464 -11.51 0.58 -6.85
C ASP A 464 -10.71 0.72 -8.17
N GLU A 465 -11.16 1.55 -9.12
CA GLU A 465 -10.48 1.72 -10.42
C GLU A 465 -9.06 2.25 -10.28
N SER A 466 -8.79 3.07 -9.25
CA SER A 466 -7.45 3.57 -8.95
C SER A 466 -6.48 2.49 -8.43
N GLY A 467 -6.95 1.26 -8.25
CA GLY A 467 -6.19 0.20 -7.61
C GLY A 467 -6.08 0.35 -6.10
N GLU A 468 -6.90 1.17 -5.44
CA GLU A 468 -6.94 1.31 -3.98
C GLU A 468 -8.17 0.58 -3.39
N ASP A 469 -8.24 0.42 -2.07
CA ASP A 469 -9.43 -0.16 -1.45
C ASP A 469 -10.65 0.74 -1.64
N LEU A 470 -11.86 0.15 -1.71
CA LEU A 470 -13.11 0.91 -1.82
C LEU A 470 -13.25 1.84 -0.61
N SER A 471 -13.14 3.15 -0.84
CA SER A 471 -13.16 4.11 0.25
C SER A 471 -14.54 4.17 0.92
N TYR A 472 -14.55 4.18 2.26
CA TYR A 472 -15.79 4.40 3.01
C TYR A 472 -16.16 5.88 3.00
N ASN A 473 -17.30 6.21 2.38
CA ASN A 473 -17.94 7.51 2.46
C ASN A 473 -19.39 7.32 2.96
N PRO A 474 -19.79 7.91 4.10
CA PRO A 474 -21.14 7.75 4.63
C PRO A 474 -22.24 8.29 3.69
N ARG A 475 -21.90 9.15 2.71
CA ARG A 475 -22.84 9.69 1.71
C ARG A 475 -23.04 8.77 0.50
N ILE A 476 -22.18 7.77 0.30
CA ILE A 476 -22.16 6.93 -0.91
C ILE A 476 -22.40 5.47 -0.52
N SER A 477 -23.43 4.84 -1.08
CA SER A 477 -23.61 3.39 -1.00
C SER A 477 -22.75 2.67 -2.04
N ASN A 478 -21.98 1.68 -1.60
CA ASN A 478 -21.21 0.77 -2.45
C ASN A 478 -21.93 -0.58 -2.69
N ASP A 479 -23.21 -0.70 -2.34
CA ASP A 479 -23.92 -1.99 -2.33
C ASP A 479 -23.96 -2.68 -3.71
N LYS A 480 -24.14 -1.90 -4.79
CA LYS A 480 -24.09 -2.44 -6.17
C LYS A 480 -22.72 -3.01 -6.52
N VAL A 481 -21.64 -2.37 -6.06
CA VAL A 481 -20.26 -2.84 -6.26
C VAL A 481 -20.01 -4.13 -5.51
N TYR A 482 -20.40 -4.19 -4.23
CA TYR A 482 -20.26 -5.41 -3.43
C TYR A 482 -21.12 -6.56 -3.98
N HIS A 483 -22.31 -6.26 -4.50
CA HIS A 483 -23.14 -7.26 -5.19
C HIS A 483 -22.43 -7.81 -6.44
N ARG A 484 -21.79 -6.95 -7.23
CA ARG A 484 -20.96 -7.37 -8.37
C ARG A 484 -19.80 -8.26 -7.91
N PHE A 485 -19.08 -7.89 -6.86
CA PHE A 485 -17.97 -8.69 -6.33
C PHE A 485 -18.45 -10.06 -5.85
N LYS A 486 -19.57 -10.09 -5.14
CA LYS A 486 -20.22 -11.34 -4.71
C LYS A 486 -20.58 -12.23 -5.89
N LYS A 487 -21.15 -11.65 -6.96
CA LYS A 487 -21.49 -12.39 -8.18
C LYS A 487 -20.24 -13.02 -8.82
N ILE A 488 -19.11 -12.31 -8.87
CA ILE A 488 -17.86 -12.88 -9.40
C ILE A 488 -17.36 -14.04 -8.53
N PHE A 489 -17.45 -13.94 -7.20
CA PHE A 489 -17.09 -15.06 -6.33
C PHE A 489 -17.97 -16.30 -6.56
N GLN A 490 -19.25 -16.10 -6.89
CA GLN A 490 -20.22 -17.19 -7.13
C GLN A 490 -20.07 -17.79 -8.53
N ASP A 491 -19.98 -16.94 -9.55
CA ASP A 491 -19.98 -17.34 -10.96
C ASP A 491 -18.58 -17.73 -11.46
N GLY A 492 -17.51 -17.26 -10.81
CA GLY A 492 -16.13 -17.42 -11.25
C GLY A 492 -15.72 -16.49 -12.40
N ILE A 493 -14.51 -16.69 -12.92
CA ILE A 493 -13.89 -15.89 -13.98
C ILE A 493 -13.44 -16.83 -15.10
N GLN A 494 -13.83 -16.54 -16.34
CA GLN A 494 -13.43 -17.32 -17.50
C GLN A 494 -12.19 -16.70 -18.17
N ILE A 495 -11.13 -17.49 -18.35
CA ILE A 495 -9.88 -17.06 -18.97
C ILE A 495 -9.43 -18.13 -19.97
N ALA A 496 -9.36 -17.78 -21.25
CA ALA A 496 -8.97 -18.63 -22.37
C ALA A 496 -9.69 -20.00 -22.36
N GLY A 497 -10.98 -19.99 -22.06
CA GLY A 497 -11.79 -21.21 -21.95
C GLY A 497 -11.66 -21.99 -20.64
N ARG A 498 -10.70 -21.66 -19.77
CA ARG A 498 -10.64 -22.20 -18.39
C ARG A 498 -11.57 -21.40 -17.48
N HIS A 499 -12.18 -22.09 -16.52
CA HIS A 499 -13.08 -21.47 -15.52
C HIS A 499 -12.39 -21.47 -14.15
N TYR A 500 -12.17 -20.26 -13.61
CA TYR A 500 -11.58 -20.05 -12.30
C TYR A 500 -12.67 -19.66 -11.31
N ALA A 501 -13.01 -20.57 -10.41
CA ALA A 501 -13.88 -20.30 -9.26
C ALA A 501 -13.11 -20.59 -7.97
N PHE A 502 -13.74 -20.34 -6.82
CA PHE A 502 -13.18 -20.69 -5.52
C PHE A 502 -12.90 -22.21 -5.44
N LEU A 503 -11.66 -22.60 -5.77
CA LEU A 503 -11.13 -23.97 -5.94
C LEU A 503 -11.88 -24.80 -7.01
N ALA A 504 -11.88 -24.30 -8.25
CA ALA A 504 -12.38 -25.03 -9.43
C ALA A 504 -11.59 -26.33 -9.71
N PRO A 505 -12.22 -27.35 -10.34
CA PRO A 505 -11.58 -28.64 -10.59
C PRO A 505 -10.53 -28.60 -11.71
N PHE A 506 -9.44 -29.35 -11.54
CA PHE A 506 -8.48 -29.68 -12.60
C PHE A 506 -8.04 -31.15 -12.51
N ILE A 507 -7.30 -31.67 -13.48
CA ILE A 507 -6.76 -33.04 -13.44
C ILE A 507 -5.25 -32.94 -13.20
N ASP A 508 -4.74 -33.72 -12.24
CA ASP A 508 -3.30 -33.77 -11.95
C ASP A 508 -2.53 -34.76 -12.86
N ASP A 509 -1.21 -34.82 -12.68
CA ASP A 509 -0.31 -35.71 -13.45
C ASP A 509 -0.70 -37.20 -13.31
N ASN A 510 -1.41 -37.58 -12.25
CA ASN A 510 -1.84 -38.95 -11.98
C ASN A 510 -3.22 -39.25 -12.56
N GLY A 511 -3.80 -38.32 -13.33
CA GLY A 511 -5.15 -38.45 -13.88
C GLY A 511 -6.26 -38.27 -12.85
N LYS A 512 -5.94 -37.81 -11.62
CA LYS A 512 -6.93 -37.65 -10.56
C LYS A 512 -7.60 -36.28 -10.65
N PRO A 513 -8.94 -36.20 -10.59
CA PRO A 513 -9.63 -34.92 -10.53
C PRO A 513 -9.41 -34.25 -9.17
N GLN A 514 -8.80 -33.06 -9.20
CA GLN A 514 -8.56 -32.18 -8.07
C GLN A 514 -9.66 -31.11 -8.02
N ALA A 515 -10.78 -31.44 -7.36
CA ALA A 515 -11.86 -30.50 -7.06
C ALA A 515 -11.69 -29.85 -5.68
N TYR A 516 -12.47 -28.78 -5.39
CA TYR A 516 -12.55 -28.09 -4.08
C TYR A 516 -12.43 -29.05 -2.88
N PHE A 517 -13.25 -30.11 -2.85
CA PHE A 517 -13.34 -31.04 -1.72
C PHE A 517 -12.11 -31.96 -1.62
N ASN A 518 -11.47 -32.29 -2.74
CA ASN A 518 -10.25 -33.10 -2.75
C ASN A 518 -9.03 -32.26 -2.30
N ILE A 519 -8.94 -31.03 -2.77
CA ILE A 519 -7.85 -30.12 -2.40
C ILE A 519 -7.94 -29.78 -0.90
N ILE A 520 -9.11 -29.33 -0.43
CA ILE A 520 -9.31 -29.02 1.00
C ILE A 520 -9.28 -30.27 1.85
N GLY A 521 -9.94 -31.36 1.43
CA GLY A 521 -9.92 -32.62 2.17
C GLY A 521 -8.50 -33.18 2.32
N GLY A 522 -7.63 -32.96 1.33
CA GLY A 522 -6.21 -33.28 1.40
C GLY A 522 -5.37 -32.35 2.28
N LEU A 523 -5.90 -31.23 2.77
CA LEU A 523 -5.24 -30.38 3.77
C LEU A 523 -5.55 -30.82 5.20
N GLY A 524 -6.74 -31.34 5.44
CA GLY A 524 -7.19 -31.77 6.77
C GLY A 524 -8.72 -31.80 6.90
N TYR A 525 -9.18 -32.05 8.12
CA TYR A 525 -10.59 -32.20 8.44
C TYR A 525 -11.18 -30.88 8.96
N PHE A 526 -12.09 -30.28 8.17
CA PHE A 526 -12.72 -28.99 8.50
C PHE A 526 -14.21 -29.10 8.89
N GLY A 527 -14.82 -30.30 8.80
CA GLY A 527 -16.27 -30.47 9.01
C GLY A 527 -16.78 -30.09 10.42
N HIS A 528 -15.89 -30.10 11.42
CA HIS A 528 -16.21 -29.64 12.77
C HIS A 528 -16.30 -28.10 12.88
N ILE A 529 -15.77 -27.34 11.91
CA ILE A 529 -15.75 -25.88 11.93
C ILE A 529 -17.02 -25.32 11.29
N ARG A 530 -17.94 -24.86 12.14
CA ARG A 530 -19.26 -24.35 11.72
C ARG A 530 -19.29 -22.85 11.40
N SER A 531 -18.21 -22.13 11.65
CA SER A 531 -18.10 -20.70 11.33
C SER A 531 -17.41 -20.48 9.99
N PRO A 532 -18.03 -19.79 9.00
CA PRO A 532 -17.42 -19.52 7.71
C PRO A 532 -16.11 -18.73 7.79
N ALA A 533 -16.06 -17.74 8.69
CA ALA A 533 -14.86 -16.94 8.95
C ALA A 533 -13.70 -17.81 9.42
N ARG A 534 -13.94 -18.62 10.47
CA ARG A 534 -12.95 -19.53 11.03
C ARG A 534 -12.51 -20.57 10.01
N CYS A 535 -13.45 -21.17 9.28
CA CYS A 535 -13.15 -22.18 8.26
C CYS A 535 -12.25 -21.59 7.16
N ALA A 536 -12.62 -20.43 6.60
CA ALA A 536 -11.81 -19.73 5.60
C ALA A 536 -10.41 -19.38 6.13
N ALA A 537 -10.31 -18.88 7.38
CA ALA A 537 -9.03 -18.58 8.01
C ALA A 537 -8.15 -19.83 8.19
N ARG A 538 -8.74 -21.01 8.50
CA ARG A 538 -7.98 -22.26 8.66
C ARG A 538 -7.50 -22.84 7.34
N ILE A 539 -8.33 -22.82 6.31
CA ILE A 539 -7.93 -23.17 4.93
C ILE A 539 -6.83 -22.22 4.45
N GLY A 540 -6.98 -20.92 4.72
CA GLY A 540 -6.02 -19.88 4.35
C GLY A 540 -4.60 -20.09 4.89
N GLN A 541 -4.43 -20.84 5.98
CA GLN A 541 -3.10 -21.16 6.52
C GLN A 541 -2.22 -21.92 5.52
N ALA A 542 -2.80 -22.78 4.66
CA ALA A 542 -2.07 -23.50 3.62
C ALA A 542 -1.58 -22.61 2.47
N PHE A 543 -2.10 -21.38 2.38
CA PHE A 543 -1.70 -20.37 1.40
C PHE A 543 -0.70 -19.35 1.97
N SER A 544 -0.21 -19.56 3.20
CA SER A 544 0.84 -18.70 3.78
C SER A 544 2.15 -18.87 3.01
N ASP A 545 2.86 -17.77 2.81
CA ASP A 545 4.19 -17.79 2.20
C ASP A 545 5.17 -18.47 3.16
N THR A 546 5.67 -19.64 2.78
CA THR A 546 6.62 -20.42 3.59
C THR A 546 7.78 -20.85 2.68
N PRO A 547 8.76 -19.98 2.45
CA PRO A 547 9.81 -20.21 1.46
C PRO A 547 10.78 -21.34 1.85
N PHE A 548 10.83 -21.71 3.13
CA PHE A 548 11.67 -22.80 3.66
C PHE A 548 10.79 -23.89 4.28
N TYR A 549 11.19 -25.14 4.13
CA TYR A 549 10.49 -26.28 4.70
C TYR A 549 11.45 -27.45 4.92
N LEU A 550 11.05 -28.38 5.78
CA LEU A 550 11.74 -29.64 6.05
C LEU A 550 10.77 -30.81 5.91
N ASP A 551 11.24 -31.89 5.31
CA ASP A 551 10.53 -33.16 5.27
C ASP A 551 10.92 -33.98 6.49
N LEU A 552 9.98 -34.15 7.43
CA LEU A 552 10.30 -34.74 8.74
C LEU A 552 10.48 -36.26 8.66
N ASP A 553 9.87 -36.92 7.67
CA ASP A 553 10.03 -38.36 7.44
C ASP A 553 11.44 -38.67 6.89
N GLU A 554 11.97 -37.82 5.99
CA GLU A 554 13.31 -37.99 5.42
C GLU A 554 14.42 -37.75 6.47
N LEU A 555 14.11 -36.99 7.52
CA LEU A 555 15.03 -36.63 8.61
C LEU A 555 14.83 -37.47 9.89
N ASP A 556 13.94 -38.46 9.87
CA ASP A 556 13.61 -39.33 11.01
C ASP A 556 13.26 -38.54 12.30
N VAL A 557 12.48 -37.46 12.15
CA VAL A 557 12.10 -36.58 13.27
C VAL A 557 10.86 -37.13 13.98
N THR A 558 10.98 -37.37 15.29
CA THR A 558 9.86 -37.81 16.13
C THR A 558 8.99 -36.63 16.57
N ILE A 559 7.68 -36.72 16.35
CA ILE A 559 6.72 -35.70 16.83
C ILE A 559 6.05 -36.19 18.11
N LEU A 560 6.15 -35.41 19.18
CA LEU A 560 5.51 -35.66 20.46
C LEU A 560 4.41 -34.62 20.72
N GLU A 561 3.22 -35.08 21.10
CA GLU A 561 2.20 -34.18 21.64
C GLU A 561 2.37 -34.04 23.15
N ILE A 562 2.55 -32.81 23.64
CA ILE A 562 2.72 -32.49 25.07
C ILE A 562 1.57 -31.58 25.55
N PRO A 563 1.14 -31.67 26.82
CA PRO A 563 0.00 -30.89 27.32
C PRO A 563 0.31 -29.40 27.37
N ASP A 564 -0.70 -28.53 27.25
CA ASP A 564 -0.52 -27.10 27.49
C ASP A 564 -0.15 -26.81 28.95
N VAL A 565 0.70 -25.81 29.18
CA VAL A 565 0.98 -25.27 30.51
C VAL A 565 -0.12 -24.27 30.85
N GLN A 566 -0.92 -24.59 31.87
CA GLN A 566 -2.08 -23.79 32.25
C GLN A 566 -2.21 -23.63 33.76
N TYR A 567 -2.76 -22.50 34.17
CA TYR A 567 -3.20 -22.25 35.53
C TYR A 567 -4.67 -21.79 35.48
N GLU A 568 -5.54 -22.48 36.21
CA GLU A 568 -7.00 -22.33 36.10
C GLU A 568 -7.47 -22.38 34.63
N SER A 569 -8.00 -21.26 34.10
CA SER A 569 -8.50 -21.17 32.73
C SER A 569 -7.55 -20.46 31.76
N ARG A 570 -6.31 -20.14 32.16
CA ARG A 570 -5.33 -19.40 31.34
C ARG A 570 -4.20 -20.31 30.90
N ILE A 571 -3.84 -20.21 29.62
CA ILE A 571 -2.80 -21.03 28.98
C ILE A 571 -1.54 -20.17 28.82
N PHE A 572 -0.45 -20.56 29.46
CA PHE A 572 0.84 -19.88 29.42
C PHE A 572 1.65 -20.26 28.18
N SER A 573 1.38 -21.45 27.62
CA SER A 573 2.03 -21.98 26.42
C SER A 573 1.26 -21.73 25.13
N ASP A 574 0.30 -20.79 25.09
CA ASP A 574 -0.64 -20.64 23.96
C ASP A 574 0.12 -20.34 22.66
N GLY A 575 0.19 -21.34 21.79
CA GLY A 575 0.85 -21.22 20.49
C GLY A 575 2.36 -21.49 20.47
N VAL A 576 2.98 -21.97 21.54
CA VAL A 576 4.43 -22.31 21.55
C VAL A 576 4.72 -23.75 21.95
N GLY A 577 5.61 -24.40 21.20
CA GLY A 577 6.17 -25.72 21.49
C GLY A 577 7.70 -25.71 21.47
N THR A 578 8.31 -26.88 21.51
CA THR A 578 9.77 -27.03 21.58
C THR A 578 10.33 -27.93 20.47
N LEU A 579 11.62 -27.80 20.18
CA LEU A 579 12.35 -28.71 19.31
C LEU A 579 13.76 -28.99 19.83
N SER A 580 14.30 -30.16 19.51
CA SER A 580 15.66 -30.55 19.91
C SER A 580 16.74 -29.85 19.10
N HIS A 581 17.98 -29.89 19.61
CA HIS A 581 19.11 -29.25 18.95
C HIS A 581 19.41 -29.81 17.55
N SER A 582 19.21 -31.11 17.31
CA SER A 582 19.43 -31.70 15.98
C SER A 582 18.47 -31.12 14.93
N VAL A 583 17.19 -30.97 15.28
CA VAL A 583 16.19 -30.38 14.37
C VAL A 583 16.51 -28.90 14.11
N VAL A 584 17.05 -28.17 15.08
CA VAL A 584 17.53 -26.80 14.86
C VAL A 584 18.65 -26.77 13.80
N GLN A 585 19.59 -27.72 13.87
CA GLN A 585 20.68 -27.83 12.88
C GLN A 585 20.13 -28.16 11.49
N ASP A 586 19.16 -29.06 11.38
CA ASP A 586 18.47 -29.36 10.12
C ASP A 586 17.81 -28.10 9.52
N ILE A 587 17.17 -27.28 10.37
CA ILE A 587 16.61 -26.00 9.92
C ILE A 587 17.72 -25.08 9.39
N TRP A 588 18.86 -24.99 10.07
CA TRP A 588 19.99 -24.16 9.65
C TRP A 588 20.56 -24.56 8.28
N HIS A 589 20.39 -25.82 7.86
CA HIS A 589 20.82 -26.29 6.54
C HIS A 589 19.90 -25.79 5.40
N VAL A 590 18.61 -25.58 5.66
CA VAL A 590 17.64 -25.11 4.65
C VAL A 590 17.45 -23.59 4.63
N VAL A 591 17.81 -22.89 5.72
CA VAL A 591 17.78 -21.41 5.75
C VAL A 591 19.10 -20.81 5.28
N PRO A 592 19.10 -19.62 4.62
CA PRO A 592 20.32 -19.02 4.12
C PRO A 592 21.34 -18.75 5.24
N GLN A 593 22.60 -19.17 5.05
CA GLN A 593 23.70 -19.02 6.03
C GLN A 593 23.93 -17.58 6.53
N LYS A 594 23.47 -16.56 5.80
CA LYS A 594 23.53 -15.15 6.22
C LYS A 594 22.58 -14.82 7.37
N LYS A 595 21.57 -15.65 7.63
CA LYS A 595 20.66 -15.51 8.77
C LYS A 595 21.33 -16.21 9.95
N ALA A 596 21.82 -15.43 10.93
CA ALA A 596 22.47 -15.94 12.14
C ALA A 596 21.69 -17.11 12.74
N ALA A 597 22.38 -18.08 13.35
CA ALA A 597 21.86 -19.34 13.88
C ALA A 597 20.65 -19.15 14.82
N PRO A 598 19.38 -19.14 14.32
CA PRO A 598 18.23 -18.81 15.14
C PRO A 598 17.87 -19.99 16.02
N THR A 599 17.25 -19.73 17.18
CA THR A 599 16.78 -20.78 18.10
C THR A 599 15.28 -20.75 18.38
N ALA A 600 14.54 -19.87 17.69
CA ALA A 600 13.08 -19.83 17.71
C ALA A 600 12.53 -19.57 16.31
N PHE A 601 11.50 -20.33 15.93
CA PHE A 601 10.96 -20.37 14.58
C PHE A 601 9.44 -20.29 14.59
N GLN A 602 8.88 -19.41 13.76
CA GLN A 602 7.44 -19.39 13.50
C GLN A 602 7.12 -20.41 12.42
N ILE A 603 6.20 -21.33 12.71
CA ILE A 603 5.97 -22.49 11.85
C ILE A 603 4.52 -22.68 11.42
N ARG A 604 4.37 -23.48 10.37
CA ARG A 604 3.15 -24.21 10.03
C ARG A 604 3.51 -25.69 9.89
N PHE A 605 2.74 -26.55 10.54
CA PHE A 605 2.93 -28.00 10.47
C PHE A 605 1.56 -28.65 10.44
N ARG A 606 1.16 -29.26 9.32
CA ARG A 606 -0.20 -29.81 9.14
C ARG A 606 -1.27 -28.78 9.53
N GLY A 607 -2.14 -29.10 10.49
CA GLY A 607 -3.15 -28.18 11.06
C GLY A 607 -2.65 -27.33 12.24
N SER A 608 -1.38 -27.45 12.63
CA SER A 608 -0.75 -26.70 13.71
C SER A 608 -0.09 -25.41 13.24
N LYS A 609 -0.24 -24.36 14.04
CA LYS A 609 0.38 -23.04 13.87
C LYS A 609 0.94 -22.58 15.21
N GLY A 610 2.16 -22.05 15.20
CA GLY A 610 2.75 -21.46 16.40
C GLY A 610 4.23 -21.14 16.26
N MET A 611 4.89 -20.98 17.41
CA MET A 611 6.34 -20.93 17.55
C MET A 611 6.88 -22.29 18.00
N LEU A 612 8.09 -22.63 17.57
CA LEU A 612 8.91 -23.68 18.16
C LEU A 612 10.22 -23.07 18.63
N ALA A 613 10.60 -23.33 19.88
CA ALA A 613 11.84 -22.87 20.50
C ALA A 613 12.78 -24.04 20.81
N LEU A 614 14.09 -23.80 20.77
CA LEU A 614 15.08 -24.79 21.17
C LEU A 614 14.88 -25.23 22.62
N ASP A 615 14.78 -26.53 22.86
CA ASP A 615 14.94 -27.12 24.18
C ASP A 615 16.16 -28.02 24.17
N SER A 616 17.26 -27.54 24.75
CA SER A 616 18.54 -28.25 24.80
C SER A 616 18.53 -29.46 25.73
N THR A 617 17.46 -29.67 26.50
CA THR A 617 17.28 -30.87 27.32
C THR A 617 16.74 -32.06 26.53
N LEU A 618 16.18 -31.83 25.33
CA LEU A 618 15.68 -32.90 24.46
C LEU A 618 16.83 -33.66 23.79
N SER A 619 16.82 -34.99 23.94
CA SER A 619 17.75 -35.89 23.26
C SER A 619 17.19 -36.42 21.94
N GLY A 620 18.03 -36.56 20.92
CA GLY A 620 17.64 -37.07 19.61
C GLY A 620 16.95 -36.03 18.73
N SER A 621 16.25 -36.47 17.68
CA SER A 621 15.53 -35.61 16.72
C SER A 621 14.05 -35.55 17.05
N VAL A 622 13.63 -34.52 17.78
CA VAL A 622 12.30 -34.44 18.39
C VAL A 622 11.69 -33.05 18.22
N ILE A 623 10.40 -33.00 17.89
CA ILE A 623 9.56 -31.80 17.95
C ILE A 623 8.39 -32.06 18.88
N CYS A 624 8.14 -31.13 19.81
CA CYS A 624 7.02 -31.19 20.74
C CYS A 624 5.95 -30.16 20.36
N ILE A 625 4.72 -30.62 20.13
CA ILE A 625 3.57 -29.80 19.75
C ILE A 625 2.53 -29.80 20.89
N ARG A 626 1.85 -28.68 21.10
CA ARG A 626 0.80 -28.52 22.12
C ARG A 626 -0.61 -28.41 21.52
N PRO A 627 -1.67 -28.76 22.26
CA PRO A 627 -3.06 -28.61 21.81
C PRO A 627 -3.42 -27.19 21.36
N SER A 628 -2.97 -26.16 22.07
CA SER A 628 -3.17 -24.75 21.70
C SER A 628 -2.65 -24.40 20.30
N MET A 629 -1.62 -25.09 19.81
CA MET A 629 -1.07 -24.91 18.46
C MET A 629 -1.95 -25.54 17.38
N LYS A 630 -2.66 -26.63 17.70
CA LYS A 630 -3.44 -27.44 16.76
C LYS A 630 -4.77 -26.76 16.43
N LYS A 631 -4.91 -26.24 15.21
CA LYS A 631 -6.08 -25.44 14.81
C LYS A 631 -7.14 -26.27 14.08
N PHE A 632 -6.77 -27.40 13.50
CA PHE A 632 -7.62 -28.43 12.91
C PHE A 632 -6.84 -29.75 12.78
N GLU A 633 -7.54 -30.88 12.66
CA GLU A 633 -6.93 -32.20 12.45
C GLU A 633 -6.49 -32.39 11.00
N SER A 634 -5.36 -33.05 10.77
CA SER A 634 -4.79 -33.22 9.43
C SER A 634 -3.83 -34.39 9.36
N ASP A 635 -4.03 -35.24 8.35
CA ASP A 635 -3.17 -36.38 8.01
C ASP A 635 -2.22 -36.05 6.85
N ASP A 636 -1.99 -34.75 6.60
CA ASP A 636 -1.10 -34.31 5.52
C ASP A 636 0.34 -34.80 5.73
N LYS A 637 1.15 -34.81 4.67
CA LYS A 637 2.57 -35.18 4.76
C LYS A 637 3.26 -34.35 5.87
N PRO A 638 4.09 -34.95 6.73
CA PRO A 638 4.70 -34.24 7.87
C PRO A 638 5.83 -33.31 7.39
N ILE A 639 5.44 -32.22 6.73
CA ILE A 639 6.35 -31.16 6.29
C ILE A 639 6.29 -30.03 7.31
N LEU A 640 7.42 -29.67 7.91
CA LEU A 640 7.58 -28.49 8.76
C LEU A 640 7.88 -27.27 7.90
N GLU A 641 6.99 -26.29 7.89
CA GLU A 641 7.11 -25.08 7.07
C GLU A 641 7.52 -23.90 7.96
N ILE A 642 8.57 -23.17 7.57
CA ILE A 642 9.09 -22.04 8.34
C ILE A 642 8.56 -20.73 7.74
N CYS A 643 7.76 -19.99 8.52
CA CYS A 643 7.23 -18.68 8.15
C CYS A 643 8.24 -17.56 8.42
N ASP A 644 8.78 -17.53 9.65
CA ASP A 644 9.73 -16.53 10.11
C ASP A 644 10.60 -17.11 11.23
N MET A 645 11.61 -16.39 11.69
CA MET A 645 12.56 -16.85 12.70
C MET A 645 13.21 -15.69 13.46
N ALA A 646 13.63 -15.96 14.70
CA ALA A 646 14.36 -15.01 15.54
C ALA A 646 15.84 -14.84 15.11
N ALA A 647 16.10 -14.59 13.82
CA ALA A 647 17.45 -14.49 13.27
C ALA A 647 18.19 -13.20 13.69
N LYS A 648 17.47 -12.12 13.96
CA LYS A 648 18.06 -10.83 14.36
C LYS A 648 17.07 -10.03 15.21
N PRO A 649 17.56 -9.18 16.12
CA PRO A 649 16.69 -8.32 16.90
C PRO A 649 16.12 -7.18 16.04
N ILE A 650 14.93 -6.70 16.40
CA ILE A 650 14.20 -5.67 15.66
C ILE A 650 14.27 -4.36 16.44
N SER A 651 14.68 -3.26 15.78
CA SER A 651 14.70 -1.94 16.42
C SER A 651 13.31 -1.51 16.84
N LEU A 652 13.17 -1.13 18.11
CA LEU A 652 11.92 -0.56 18.62
C LEU A 652 11.77 0.88 18.13
N VAL A 653 10.59 1.16 17.59
CA VAL A 653 10.14 2.51 17.27
C VAL A 653 8.82 2.76 18.00
N LEU A 654 8.69 3.93 18.61
CA LEU A 654 7.40 4.39 19.10
C LEU A 654 6.46 4.60 17.91
N ASN A 655 5.16 4.50 18.18
CA ASN A 655 4.12 4.90 17.24
C ASN A 655 3.13 5.82 17.97
N ARG A 656 2.23 6.47 17.22
CA ARG A 656 1.28 7.45 17.80
C ARG A 656 0.46 6.88 18.96
N GLN A 657 -0.01 5.64 18.84
CA GLN A 657 -0.80 5.01 19.89
C GLN A 657 0.02 4.75 21.15
N MET A 658 1.24 4.19 21.02
CA MET A 658 2.15 3.98 22.15
C MET A 658 2.54 5.30 22.82
N VAL A 659 2.89 6.34 22.04
CA VAL A 659 3.21 7.67 22.58
C VAL A 659 2.02 8.21 23.38
N LYS A 660 0.80 8.05 22.87
CA LYS A 660 -0.39 8.53 23.55
C LYS A 660 -0.67 7.78 24.86
N ILE A 661 -0.54 6.46 24.87
CA ILE A 661 -0.68 5.68 26.10
C ILE A 661 0.39 6.08 27.11
N LEU A 662 1.67 6.11 26.72
CA LEU A 662 2.77 6.48 27.62
C LEU A 662 2.64 7.91 28.17
N GLU A 663 2.12 8.86 27.38
CA GLU A 663 1.75 10.20 27.86
C GLU A 663 0.76 10.10 29.03
N ASP A 664 -0.30 9.31 28.86
CA ASP A 664 -1.38 9.18 29.85
C ASP A 664 -0.98 8.31 31.07
N LEU A 665 0.01 7.41 30.91
CA LEU A 665 0.71 6.74 32.02
C LEU A 665 1.64 7.69 32.81
N GLY A 666 1.85 8.91 32.31
CA GLY A 666 2.63 9.96 32.96
C GLY A 666 4.14 9.87 32.76
N CYS A 667 4.61 9.20 31.70
CA CYS A 667 6.02 9.18 31.31
C CYS A 667 6.57 10.62 31.09
N ASN A 668 7.87 10.83 31.31
CA ASN A 668 8.45 12.18 31.17
C ASN A 668 8.39 12.65 29.71
N GLN A 669 7.76 13.80 29.45
CA GLN A 669 7.66 14.37 28.10
C GLN A 669 9.03 14.70 27.49
N GLU A 670 10.01 15.13 28.30
CA GLU A 670 11.36 15.46 27.85
C GLU A 670 12.09 14.24 27.26
N TRP A 671 11.74 13.03 27.69
CA TRP A 671 12.28 11.81 27.11
C TRP A 671 11.90 11.69 25.62
N PHE A 672 10.64 11.93 25.27
CA PHE A 672 10.19 11.87 23.88
C PHE A 672 10.85 12.93 23.01
N PHE A 673 10.94 14.18 23.50
CA PHE A 673 11.62 15.26 22.77
C PHE A 673 13.09 14.95 22.57
N ARG A 674 13.80 14.49 23.59
CA ARG A 674 15.22 14.09 23.49
C ARG A 674 15.42 12.99 22.45
N LEU A 675 14.56 11.97 22.40
CA LEU A 675 14.64 10.92 21.38
C LEU A 675 14.38 11.47 19.97
N GLN A 676 13.35 12.32 19.81
CA GLN A 676 13.01 12.94 18.53
C GLN A 676 14.12 13.88 18.04
N GLU A 677 14.64 14.74 18.90
CA GLU A 677 15.73 15.68 18.59
C GLU A 677 17.01 14.94 18.23
N ALA A 678 17.36 13.88 18.95
CA ALA A 678 18.50 13.03 18.62
C ALA A 678 18.35 12.40 17.22
N GLU A 679 17.14 11.94 16.87
CA GLU A 679 16.89 11.37 15.55
C GLU A 679 16.89 12.43 14.44
N VAL A 680 16.32 13.61 14.66
CA VAL A 680 16.38 14.72 13.71
C VAL A 680 17.83 15.17 13.49
N ALA A 681 18.61 15.30 14.57
CA ALA A 681 20.03 15.66 14.49
C ALA A 681 20.82 14.60 13.70
N ARG A 682 20.57 13.31 13.96
CA ARG A 682 21.15 12.20 13.18
C ARG A 682 20.76 12.30 11.71
N LEU A 683 19.48 12.53 11.39
CA LEU A 683 19.03 12.65 10.00
C LEU A 683 19.70 13.81 9.25
N ARG A 684 19.94 14.94 9.95
CA ARG A 684 20.65 16.10 9.40
C ARG A 684 22.14 15.85 9.21
N SER A 685 22.78 15.06 10.07
CA SER A 685 24.21 14.74 9.93
C SER A 685 24.49 13.68 8.87
N ILE A 686 23.50 12.88 8.43
CA ILE A 686 23.74 11.85 7.40
C ILE A 686 24.30 12.47 6.12
N THR A 687 23.81 13.62 5.70
CA THR A 687 24.20 14.26 4.44
C THR A 687 25.49 15.06 4.53
N SER A 688 26.17 15.12 5.68
CA SER A 688 27.42 15.90 5.83
C SER A 688 28.61 15.28 5.11
N ASP A 689 28.77 13.96 5.20
CA ASP A 689 29.92 13.25 4.64
C ASP A 689 29.51 11.88 4.06
N THR A 690 30.35 11.36 3.16
CA THR A 690 30.06 10.15 2.40
C THR A 690 30.04 8.87 3.28
N TYR A 691 30.77 8.85 4.40
CA TYR A 691 30.82 7.69 5.29
C TYR A 691 29.53 7.56 6.11
N SER A 692 29.02 8.68 6.64
CA SER A 692 27.72 8.75 7.32
C SER A 692 26.58 8.30 6.40
N VAL A 693 26.62 8.68 5.12
CA VAL A 693 25.67 8.17 4.11
C VAL A 693 25.78 6.66 3.93
N ALA A 694 27.00 6.14 3.81
CA ALA A 694 27.22 4.70 3.65
C ALA A 694 26.67 3.90 4.84
N GLU A 695 26.92 4.34 6.07
CA GLU A 695 26.39 3.72 7.28
C GLU A 695 24.85 3.77 7.30
N PHE A 696 24.26 4.92 6.96
CA PHE A 696 22.81 5.08 6.90
C PHE A 696 22.15 4.15 5.88
N LEU A 697 22.67 4.08 4.65
CA LEU A 697 22.12 3.21 3.60
C LEU A 697 22.23 1.74 3.99
N ASN A 698 23.35 1.33 4.62
CA ASN A 698 23.52 -0.02 5.16
C ASN A 698 22.50 -0.31 6.28
N TYR A 699 22.27 0.64 7.17
CA TYR A 699 21.30 0.52 8.25
C TYR A 699 19.87 0.38 7.72
N GLN A 700 19.51 1.18 6.71
CA GLN A 700 18.20 1.14 6.04
C GLN A 700 18.03 -0.04 5.07
N LYS A 701 19.09 -0.82 4.83
CA LYS A 701 19.11 -1.97 3.91
C LYS A 701 18.75 -1.59 2.47
N VAL A 702 19.24 -0.45 2.03
CA VAL A 702 19.10 0.00 0.64
C VAL A 702 20.22 -0.62 -0.20
N GLY A 703 19.87 -1.41 -1.21
CA GLY A 703 20.82 -2.12 -2.06
C GLY A 703 21.75 -3.06 -1.28
N ASP A 704 21.21 -3.78 -0.28
CA ASP A 704 21.99 -4.71 0.56
C ASP A 704 22.55 -5.87 -0.28
N GLY A 705 21.78 -6.35 -1.28
CA GLY A 705 22.20 -7.38 -2.25
C GLY A 705 23.47 -7.01 -3.01
N ILE A 706 23.59 -5.75 -3.42
CA ILE A 706 24.76 -5.20 -4.15
C ILE A 706 25.80 -4.55 -3.23
N ARG A 707 25.55 -4.53 -1.91
CA ARG A 707 26.37 -3.83 -0.91
C ARG A 707 26.63 -2.36 -1.27
N LEU A 708 25.57 -1.64 -1.65
CA LEU A 708 25.64 -0.25 -2.13
C LEU A 708 26.49 0.67 -1.24
N HIS A 709 26.40 0.51 0.09
CA HIS A 709 27.21 1.27 1.05
C HIS A 709 28.71 1.28 0.74
N ARG A 710 29.25 0.19 0.15
CA ARG A 710 30.67 0.11 -0.21
C ARG A 710 31.04 1.04 -1.36
N LEU A 711 30.12 1.30 -2.29
CA LEU A 711 30.35 2.28 -3.35
C LEU A 711 30.56 3.67 -2.74
N PHE A 712 29.71 4.07 -1.79
CA PHE A 712 29.85 5.34 -1.07
C PHE A 712 31.17 5.41 -0.29
N VAL A 713 31.56 4.34 0.44
CA VAL A 713 32.88 4.29 1.10
C VAL A 713 34.02 4.50 0.09
N GLN A 714 33.95 3.87 -1.08
CA GLN A 714 34.96 4.05 -2.13
C GLN A 714 34.94 5.46 -2.74
N CYS A 715 33.78 6.07 -2.92
CA CYS A 715 33.68 7.48 -3.32
C CYS A 715 34.40 8.38 -2.32
N GLY A 716 34.26 8.13 -1.02
CA GLY A 716 35.01 8.82 0.03
C GLY A 716 36.53 8.64 -0.10
N HIS A 717 37.01 7.41 -0.31
CA HIS A 717 38.45 7.14 -0.48
C HIS A 717 39.04 7.73 -1.77
N LEU A 718 38.25 7.80 -2.84
CA LEU A 718 38.66 8.33 -4.14
C LEU A 718 38.46 9.84 -4.26
N ASP A 719 37.97 10.50 -3.19
CA ASP A 719 37.59 11.92 -3.19
C ASP A 719 36.66 12.26 -4.36
N ILE A 720 35.59 11.48 -4.50
CA ILE A 720 34.52 11.67 -5.50
C ILE A 720 33.25 12.05 -4.74
N ASP A 721 32.70 13.22 -5.08
CA ASP A 721 31.41 13.65 -4.53
C ASP A 721 30.25 12.93 -5.24
N TYR A 722 29.60 12.01 -4.53
CA TYR A 722 28.44 11.26 -5.02
C TYR A 722 27.28 12.18 -5.45
N ARG A 723 27.21 13.40 -4.92
CA ARG A 723 26.12 14.34 -5.19
C ARG A 723 26.17 14.92 -6.60
N LYS A 724 27.28 14.71 -7.32
CA LYS A 724 27.42 15.00 -8.77
C LYS A 724 26.63 14.03 -9.65
N ASP A 725 26.23 12.86 -9.14
CA ASP A 725 25.29 11.97 -9.82
C ASP A 725 23.87 12.20 -9.30
N ASP A 726 22.96 12.57 -10.21
CA ASP A 726 21.58 12.89 -9.85
C ASP A 726 20.84 11.69 -9.26
N PHE A 727 21.11 10.47 -9.72
CA PHE A 727 20.45 9.26 -9.21
C PHE A 727 20.88 8.93 -7.78
N LEU A 728 22.19 8.85 -7.52
CA LEU A 728 22.74 8.59 -6.18
C LEU A 728 22.33 9.67 -5.18
N ARG A 729 22.32 10.95 -5.60
CA ARG A 729 21.80 12.05 -4.77
C ARG A 729 20.33 11.83 -4.42
N SER A 730 19.50 11.51 -5.42
CA SER A 730 18.07 11.30 -5.24
C SER A 730 17.75 10.09 -4.35
N VAL A 731 18.54 9.02 -4.42
CA VAL A 731 18.44 7.85 -3.50
C VAL A 731 18.61 8.28 -2.04
N VAL A 732 19.64 9.08 -1.75
CA VAL A 732 19.91 9.56 -0.38
C VAL A 732 18.81 10.52 0.07
N GLU A 733 18.45 11.50 -0.75
CA GLU A 733 17.40 12.49 -0.46
C GLU A 733 16.04 11.82 -0.20
N ALA A 734 15.64 10.84 -1.02
CA ALA A 734 14.41 10.06 -0.84
C ALA A 734 14.37 9.32 0.50
N MET A 735 15.48 8.69 0.89
CA MET A 735 15.57 7.92 2.12
C MET A 735 15.55 8.79 3.36
N VAL A 736 16.24 9.92 3.35
CA VAL A 736 16.20 10.87 4.47
C VAL A 736 14.79 11.48 4.60
N LEU A 737 14.16 11.87 3.49
CA LEU A 737 12.80 12.41 3.51
C LEU A 737 11.78 11.40 4.00
N ARG A 738 11.90 10.13 3.58
CA ARG A 738 11.04 9.04 4.06
C ARG A 738 11.10 8.90 5.58
N GLU A 739 12.29 8.81 6.17
CA GLU A 739 12.43 8.67 7.62
C GLU A 739 11.95 9.93 8.37
N LEU A 740 12.21 11.13 7.83
CA LEU A 740 11.69 12.38 8.38
C LEU A 740 10.16 12.42 8.41
N ARG A 741 9.51 11.97 7.33
CA ARG A 741 8.03 11.92 7.24
C ARG A 741 7.43 10.87 8.16
N LEU A 742 8.06 9.71 8.29
CA LEU A 742 7.65 8.69 9.26
C LEU A 742 7.77 9.23 10.70
N LEU A 743 8.84 9.98 10.99
CA LEU A 743 9.01 10.62 12.29
C LEU A 743 7.92 11.67 12.55
N LYS A 744 7.64 12.56 11.59
CA LYS A 744 6.63 13.62 11.73
C LYS A 744 5.19 13.10 11.76
N HIS A 745 4.76 12.34 10.75
CA HIS A 745 3.35 11.98 10.56
C HIS A 745 2.92 10.69 11.26
N LYS A 746 3.87 9.81 11.60
CA LYS A 746 3.59 8.54 12.29
C LYS A 746 4.20 8.45 13.69
N ALA A 747 4.88 9.51 14.15
CA ALA A 747 5.61 9.51 15.41
C ALA A 747 6.54 8.28 15.54
N ARG A 748 7.16 7.87 14.42
CA ARG A 748 8.04 6.70 14.34
C ARG A 748 9.40 7.02 14.97
N ILE A 749 9.42 7.20 16.30
CA ILE A 749 10.59 7.67 17.05
C ILE A 749 11.42 6.44 17.49
N PRO A 750 12.67 6.27 17.03
CA PRO A 750 13.52 5.17 17.49
C PRO A 750 13.85 5.27 18.98
N VAL A 751 13.88 4.14 19.68
CA VAL A 751 14.29 4.06 21.09
C VAL A 751 15.57 3.22 21.17
N ARG A 752 16.67 3.82 21.66
CA ARG A 752 17.97 3.13 21.75
C ARG A 752 17.99 2.06 22.83
N GLU A 753 17.43 2.37 23.99
CA GLU A 753 17.22 1.42 25.10
C GLU A 753 15.84 0.75 24.98
N GLY A 754 15.59 0.23 23.78
CA GLY A 754 14.37 -0.48 23.44
C GLY A 754 14.58 -1.45 22.28
N ILE A 755 13.90 -2.60 22.35
CA ILE A 755 14.01 -3.66 21.34
C ILE A 755 12.67 -4.35 21.12
N THR A 756 12.45 -4.88 19.93
CA THR A 756 11.31 -5.73 19.60
C THR A 756 11.81 -7.16 19.33
N LEU A 757 11.24 -8.15 20.01
CA LEU A 757 11.68 -9.56 19.95
C LEU A 757 10.50 -10.53 19.88
N PHE A 758 10.73 -11.74 19.37
CA PHE A 758 9.75 -12.83 19.43
C PHE A 758 9.56 -13.30 20.88
N GLY A 759 8.32 -13.63 21.23
CA GLY A 759 7.99 -14.23 22.53
C GLY A 759 8.10 -15.75 22.52
N ILE A 760 8.67 -16.31 23.58
CA ILE A 760 8.63 -17.74 23.90
C ILE A 760 8.33 -17.94 25.40
N MET A 761 8.02 -19.17 25.81
CA MET A 761 7.76 -19.53 27.20
C MET A 761 9.02 -20.12 27.86
N ASP A 762 9.18 -19.89 29.16
CA ASP A 762 10.16 -20.57 29.99
C ASP A 762 9.75 -22.02 30.31
N GLU A 763 10.35 -22.97 29.60
CA GLU A 763 10.15 -24.41 29.83
C GLU A 763 10.82 -24.93 31.12
N THR A 764 11.83 -24.21 31.63
CA THR A 764 12.57 -24.61 32.84
C THR A 764 11.83 -24.27 34.13
N GLY A 765 10.95 -23.27 34.08
CA GLY A 765 10.24 -22.74 35.25
C GLY A 765 11.11 -21.90 36.18
N PHE A 766 12.23 -21.38 35.70
CA PHE A 766 13.15 -20.50 36.42
C PHE A 766 12.55 -19.13 36.73
N LEU A 767 11.83 -18.53 35.78
CA LEU A 767 11.26 -17.19 35.89
C LEU A 767 10.00 -17.20 36.77
N LYS A 768 9.91 -16.25 37.72
CA LYS A 768 8.70 -16.05 38.55
C LYS A 768 7.67 -15.16 37.87
N GLU A 769 6.47 -15.06 38.46
CA GLU A 769 5.43 -14.13 38.01
C GLU A 769 5.98 -12.69 37.95
N GLY A 770 5.77 -12.01 36.82
CA GLY A 770 6.28 -10.67 36.55
C GLY A 770 7.76 -10.60 36.14
N GLU A 771 8.45 -11.74 36.01
CA GLU A 771 9.82 -11.81 35.50
C GLU A 771 9.87 -12.27 34.05
N VAL A 772 10.81 -11.71 33.30
CA VAL A 772 11.12 -12.08 31.91
C VAL A 772 12.63 -12.22 31.72
N TYR A 773 13.07 -12.97 30.71
CA TYR A 773 14.46 -12.97 30.29
C TYR A 773 14.58 -12.42 28.87
N VAL A 774 15.35 -11.34 28.70
CA VAL A 774 15.57 -10.68 27.42
C VAL A 774 16.98 -10.98 26.94
N THR A 775 17.10 -11.62 25.76
CA THR A 775 18.39 -11.99 25.16
C THR A 775 18.41 -11.66 23.68
N TYR A 776 19.47 -10.98 23.23
CA TYR A 776 19.68 -10.66 21.81
C TYR A 776 21.14 -10.32 21.53
N ASP A 777 21.53 -10.44 20.26
CA ASP A 777 22.85 -10.05 19.77
C ASP A 777 22.93 -8.53 19.53
N THR A 778 23.95 -7.87 20.05
CA THR A 778 24.15 -6.41 19.88
C THR A 778 24.57 -6.03 18.46
N MET A 779 24.91 -7.00 17.61
CA MET A 779 25.25 -6.82 16.19
C MET A 779 26.35 -5.77 15.99
N GLY A 780 27.46 -5.92 16.71
CA GLY A 780 28.60 -4.98 16.62
C GLY A 780 28.28 -3.60 17.21
N ASN A 781 27.64 -3.55 18.38
CA ASN A 781 27.16 -2.32 19.05
C ASN A 781 26.09 -1.53 18.27
N ARG A 782 25.49 -2.13 17.24
CA ARG A 782 24.33 -1.55 16.56
C ARG A 782 23.16 -1.38 17.54
N PHE A 783 22.99 -2.34 18.44
CA PHE A 783 22.04 -2.27 19.54
C PHE A 783 22.79 -2.11 20.86
N GLY A 784 22.18 -1.41 21.82
CA GLY A 784 22.69 -1.36 23.19
C GLY A 784 22.72 -2.77 23.81
N PRO A 785 23.49 -2.97 24.89
CA PRO A 785 23.52 -4.25 25.58
C PRO A 785 22.13 -4.63 26.12
N PRO A 786 21.81 -5.94 26.24
CA PRO A 786 20.58 -6.39 26.88
C PRO A 786 20.40 -5.78 28.28
N PRO A 787 19.15 -5.62 28.75
CA PRO A 787 18.89 -5.04 30.07
C PRO A 787 19.63 -5.81 31.16
N ALA A 788 20.12 -5.08 32.17
CA ALA A 788 20.81 -5.70 33.30
C ALA A 788 19.86 -6.58 34.14
N ASN A 789 20.44 -7.45 34.96
CA ASN A 789 19.66 -8.27 35.89
C ASN A 789 18.95 -7.37 36.92
N GLY A 790 17.67 -7.64 37.15
CA GLY A 790 16.82 -6.88 38.06
C GLY A 790 16.28 -5.56 37.48
N SER A 791 16.67 -5.18 36.26
CA SER A 791 16.19 -3.93 35.65
C SER A 791 14.67 -3.98 35.42
N PRO A 792 13.91 -2.92 35.81
CA PRO A 792 12.52 -2.78 35.41
C PRO A 792 12.45 -2.47 33.92
N LEU A 793 11.45 -3.03 33.25
CA LEU A 793 11.20 -2.80 31.83
C LEU A 793 9.70 -2.70 31.54
N LEU A 794 9.36 -1.98 30.48
CA LEU A 794 8.02 -1.94 29.91
C LEU A 794 7.93 -2.98 28.80
N VAL A 795 6.86 -3.77 28.80
CA VAL A 795 6.54 -4.71 27.73
C VAL A 795 5.17 -4.35 27.16
N THR A 796 5.06 -4.34 25.84
CA THR A 796 3.79 -4.16 25.14
C THR A 796 3.80 -4.85 23.78
N ARG A 797 2.62 -5.17 23.26
CA ARG A 797 2.44 -5.59 21.88
C ARG A 797 1.79 -4.47 21.07
N SER A 798 2.07 -4.41 19.77
CA SER A 798 1.36 -3.50 18.86
C SER A 798 0.29 -4.27 18.08
N PRO A 799 -0.91 -3.70 17.89
CA PRO A 799 -1.39 -2.40 18.37
C PRO A 799 -1.82 -2.43 19.84
N ALA A 800 -1.44 -1.40 20.60
CA ALA A 800 -1.92 -1.15 21.97
C ALA A 800 -2.86 0.06 21.96
N LEU A 801 -4.03 -0.07 22.58
CA LEU A 801 -5.02 1.02 22.71
C LEU A 801 -5.41 1.23 24.17
N HIS A 802 -5.59 0.15 24.92
CA HIS A 802 -5.96 0.24 26.33
C HIS A 802 -4.72 0.63 27.16
N PRO A 803 -4.86 1.48 28.20
CA PRO A 803 -3.72 1.91 29.02
C PRO A 803 -3.01 0.74 29.73
N GLY A 804 -3.76 -0.32 30.07
CA GLY A 804 -3.23 -1.57 30.59
C GLY A 804 -2.58 -2.51 29.57
N ASP A 805 -2.50 -2.15 28.28
CA ASP A 805 -1.78 -2.98 27.28
C ASP A 805 -0.25 -2.87 27.41
N ILE A 806 0.24 -1.88 28.17
CA ILE A 806 1.66 -1.70 28.51
C ILE A 806 1.86 -2.09 29.97
N GLN A 807 2.62 -3.18 30.20
CA GLN A 807 2.88 -3.72 31.52
C GLN A 807 4.34 -3.54 31.95
N VAL A 808 4.56 -3.49 33.26
CA VAL A 808 5.90 -3.46 33.85
C VAL A 808 6.31 -4.89 34.21
N ALA A 809 7.49 -5.31 33.78
CA ALA A 809 8.11 -6.57 34.19
C ALA A 809 9.55 -6.33 34.63
N ARG A 810 10.17 -7.37 35.21
CA ARG A 810 11.58 -7.33 35.64
C ARG A 810 12.41 -8.29 34.81
N ASN A 811 13.55 -7.82 34.31
CA ASN A 811 14.51 -8.71 33.64
C ASN A 811 15.24 -9.57 34.68
N THR A 812 15.20 -10.89 34.52
CA THR A 812 15.94 -11.84 35.36
C THR A 812 16.84 -12.66 34.48
N ILE A 813 18.14 -12.60 34.74
CA ILE A 813 19.18 -13.29 33.97
C ILE A 813 19.41 -14.69 34.54
N PRO A 814 19.21 -15.78 33.77
CA PRO A 814 19.44 -17.14 34.23
C PRO A 814 20.92 -17.43 34.58
N PRO A 815 21.21 -18.41 35.44
CA PRO A 815 22.57 -18.96 35.59
C PRO A 815 23.16 -19.43 34.25
N LEU A 816 24.49 -19.51 34.14
CA LEU A 816 25.16 -19.88 32.88
C LEU A 816 24.79 -21.30 32.40
N GLU A 817 24.53 -22.21 33.32
CA GLU A 817 24.19 -23.61 33.04
C GLU A 817 22.70 -23.82 32.70
N ASN A 818 21.87 -22.78 32.80
CA ASN A 818 20.44 -22.91 32.57
C ASN A 818 20.14 -22.96 31.05
N PRO A 819 19.31 -23.90 30.56
CA PRO A 819 18.94 -24.05 29.14
C PRO A 819 18.44 -22.77 28.47
N LEU A 820 17.82 -21.85 29.22
CA LEU A 820 17.37 -20.57 28.67
C LEU A 820 18.52 -19.73 28.07
N ARG A 821 19.77 -19.98 28.46
CA ARG A 821 20.96 -19.33 27.91
C ARG A 821 21.26 -19.68 26.47
N ASP A 822 20.70 -20.78 25.96
CA ASP A 822 20.87 -21.21 24.58
C ASP A 822 19.98 -20.41 23.61
N HIS A 823 19.07 -19.59 24.14
CA HIS A 823 18.21 -18.74 23.32
C HIS A 823 18.86 -17.42 22.91
N PHE A 824 18.56 -16.98 21.68
CA PHE A 824 19.03 -15.72 21.11
C PHE A 824 17.88 -14.98 20.43
N ASN A 825 17.88 -13.65 20.56
CA ASN A 825 16.93 -12.72 19.94
C ASN A 825 15.45 -12.97 20.30
N VAL A 826 15.20 -13.31 21.56
CA VAL A 826 13.85 -13.58 22.09
C VAL A 826 13.64 -12.91 23.44
N ILE A 827 12.37 -12.73 23.79
CA ILE A 827 11.92 -12.52 25.17
C ILE A 827 11.28 -13.81 25.66
N VAL A 828 11.74 -14.29 26.81
CA VAL A 828 11.21 -15.48 27.49
C VAL A 828 10.26 -15.05 28.60
N PHE A 829 9.03 -15.54 28.55
CA PHE A 829 7.99 -15.26 29.53
C PHE A 829 7.89 -16.37 30.58
N SER A 830 7.65 -15.99 31.84
CA SER A 830 7.39 -16.94 32.91
C SER A 830 6.17 -17.81 32.62
N ARG A 831 6.26 -19.09 32.99
CA ARG A 831 5.12 -20.03 33.04
C ARG A 831 4.34 -19.98 34.36
N GLN A 832 4.66 -19.04 35.25
CA GLN A 832 4.09 -18.90 36.59
C GLN A 832 3.25 -17.63 36.71
N GLY A 833 2.25 -17.66 37.60
CA GLY A 833 1.41 -16.51 37.94
C GLY A 833 -0.07 -16.79 37.73
N LYS A 834 -0.90 -15.77 37.93
CA LYS A 834 -2.37 -15.90 37.77
C LYS A 834 -2.82 -15.76 36.31
N ARG A 835 -2.09 -14.98 35.51
CA ARG A 835 -2.36 -14.72 34.09
C ARG A 835 -1.03 -14.58 33.36
N ASP A 836 -0.92 -15.22 32.20
CA ASP A 836 0.26 -15.13 31.35
C ASP A 836 0.48 -13.68 30.89
N LEU A 837 1.75 -13.22 30.93
CA LEU A 837 2.06 -11.85 30.55
C LEU A 837 1.69 -11.53 29.08
N PRO A 838 1.91 -12.41 28.08
CA PRO A 838 1.49 -12.16 26.70
C PRO A 838 0.01 -11.76 26.54
N SER A 839 -0.92 -12.47 27.20
CA SER A 839 -2.34 -12.15 27.11
C SER A 839 -2.73 -10.82 27.75
N GLN A 840 -1.89 -10.27 28.63
CA GLN A 840 -2.06 -8.93 29.20
C GLN A 840 -1.71 -7.82 28.19
N LEU A 841 -0.97 -8.14 27.13
CA LEU A 841 -0.43 -7.18 26.17
C LEU A 841 -1.31 -7.13 24.91
N SER A 842 -2.47 -6.47 25.02
CA SER A 842 -3.45 -6.38 23.93
C SER A 842 -3.99 -7.77 23.51
N GLY A 843 -4.11 -8.71 24.45
CA GLY A 843 -4.59 -10.08 24.18
C GLY A 843 -3.65 -10.92 23.31
N GLY A 844 -2.34 -10.74 23.47
CA GLY A 844 -1.32 -11.48 22.71
C GLY A 844 -1.20 -12.95 23.09
N ASP A 845 -0.50 -13.70 22.26
CA ASP A 845 -0.15 -15.11 22.47
C ASP A 845 1.31 -15.38 22.07
N LEU A 846 1.73 -16.63 21.99
CA LEU A 846 3.08 -17.03 21.59
C LEU A 846 3.08 -17.74 20.22
N ASP A 847 2.12 -17.44 19.34
CA ASP A 847 1.99 -18.07 18.01
C ASP A 847 2.82 -17.40 16.89
N GLY A 848 3.63 -16.42 17.31
CA GLY A 848 4.50 -15.59 16.47
C GLY A 848 4.40 -14.09 16.76
N ASP A 849 3.73 -13.71 17.84
CA ASP A 849 3.71 -12.33 18.31
C ASP A 849 5.11 -11.82 18.65
N ILE A 850 5.33 -10.54 18.33
CA ILE A 850 6.55 -9.80 18.66
C ILE A 850 6.22 -8.72 19.70
N PHE A 851 7.11 -8.59 20.68
CA PHE A 851 6.91 -7.77 21.87
C PHE A 851 7.90 -6.62 21.90
N ASN A 852 7.42 -5.42 22.18
CA ASN A 852 8.20 -4.21 22.34
C ASN A 852 8.62 -4.08 23.80
N ILE A 853 9.93 -3.96 24.03
CA ILE A 853 10.56 -3.94 25.34
C ILE A 853 11.33 -2.63 25.48
N ILE A 854 11.07 -1.85 26.53
CA ILE A 854 11.74 -0.57 26.80
C ILE A 854 12.31 -0.61 28.21
N TRP A 855 13.61 -0.37 28.36
CA TRP A 855 14.29 -0.30 29.67
C TRP A 855 14.99 1.05 29.91
N ASP A 856 14.69 2.05 29.07
CA ASP A 856 15.13 3.43 29.28
C ASP A 856 14.49 3.98 30.57
N ASN A 857 15.33 4.48 31.49
CA ASN A 857 14.86 5.07 32.74
C ASN A 857 13.93 6.27 32.52
N GLY A 858 14.09 7.01 31.42
CA GLY A 858 13.22 8.13 31.05
C GLY A 858 11.80 7.71 30.64
N ALA A 859 11.61 6.45 30.27
CA ALA A 859 10.31 5.89 29.88
C ALA A 859 9.47 5.43 31.10
N ARG A 860 9.98 5.52 32.33
CA ARG A 860 9.30 5.02 33.52
C ARG A 860 7.94 5.73 33.73
N PRO A 861 6.83 4.98 33.78
CA PRO A 861 5.51 5.58 33.98
C PRO A 861 5.32 6.00 35.44
N LYS A 862 4.48 7.00 35.66
CA LYS A 862 4.06 7.43 37.01
C LYS A 862 2.89 6.61 37.53
N ARG A 863 2.12 6.00 36.62
CA ARG A 863 0.93 5.20 36.91
C ARG A 863 0.94 3.95 36.04
N THR A 864 0.44 2.86 36.58
CA THR A 864 0.19 1.60 35.85
C THR A 864 -1.29 1.27 35.97
N PHE A 865 -1.80 0.49 35.02
CA PHE A 865 -3.20 0.09 34.98
C PHE A 865 -3.30 -1.41 34.80
N GLU A 866 -4.36 -1.98 35.34
CA GLU A 866 -4.67 -3.39 35.16
C GLU A 866 -4.88 -3.69 33.67
N PRO A 867 -4.38 -4.84 33.19
CA PRO A 867 -4.54 -5.24 31.81
C PRO A 867 -6.00 -5.52 31.48
N ALA A 868 -6.43 -5.13 30.28
CA ALA A 868 -7.78 -5.46 29.81
C ALA A 868 -7.95 -6.98 29.67
N ASP A 869 -9.17 -7.47 29.89
CA ASP A 869 -9.44 -8.91 29.85
C ASP A 869 -9.49 -9.46 28.42
N TYR A 870 -9.97 -8.65 27.46
CA TYR A 870 -10.23 -9.02 26.06
C TYR A 870 -10.82 -10.43 25.92
N PRO A 871 -12.07 -10.64 26.35
CA PRO A 871 -12.69 -11.96 26.33
C PRO A 871 -12.77 -12.49 24.89
N ARG A 872 -12.51 -13.79 24.73
CA ARG A 872 -12.60 -14.46 23.42
C ARG A 872 -14.01 -14.32 22.86
N VAL A 873 -14.12 -13.70 21.69
CA VAL A 873 -15.39 -13.47 21.01
C VAL A 873 -15.90 -14.80 20.44
N VAL A 874 -17.08 -15.24 20.89
CA VAL A 874 -17.73 -16.46 20.38
C VAL A 874 -17.97 -16.33 18.86
N PRO A 875 -17.46 -17.25 18.03
CA PRO A 875 -17.68 -17.22 16.59
C PRO A 875 -19.16 -17.33 16.23
N ASN A 876 -19.55 -16.70 15.11
CA ASN A 876 -20.86 -16.92 14.52
C ASN A 876 -20.84 -18.29 13.81
N GLU A 877 -21.54 -19.26 14.39
CA GLU A 877 -21.64 -20.64 13.88
C GLU A 877 -22.94 -20.88 13.12
N LEU A 878 -22.88 -21.73 12.10
CA LEU A 878 -24.03 -22.21 11.35
C LEU A 878 -24.53 -23.53 11.92
N ASN A 879 -25.84 -23.80 11.81
CA ASN A 879 -26.44 -25.09 12.16
C ASN A 879 -26.18 -26.20 11.13
N ARG A 880 -25.23 -26.01 10.20
CA ARG A 880 -24.88 -26.92 9.10
C ARG A 880 -23.41 -26.78 8.73
N ASP A 881 -22.90 -27.62 7.83
CA ASP A 881 -21.53 -27.50 7.32
C ASP A 881 -21.36 -26.19 6.53
N VAL A 882 -20.16 -25.61 6.61
CA VAL A 882 -19.80 -24.41 5.84
C VAL A 882 -19.63 -24.77 4.37
N THR A 883 -20.31 -24.04 3.47
CA THR A 883 -20.14 -24.21 2.01
C THR A 883 -19.23 -23.14 1.42
N LYS A 884 -18.85 -23.33 0.15
CA LYS A 884 -18.08 -22.32 -0.61
C LYS A 884 -18.81 -20.97 -0.69
N GLU A 885 -20.14 -20.97 -0.79
CA GLU A 885 -20.98 -19.78 -0.87
C GLU A 885 -20.98 -18.99 0.45
N ASP A 886 -20.91 -19.67 1.60
CA ASP A 886 -20.84 -19.02 2.90
C ASP A 886 -19.52 -18.27 3.07
N MET A 887 -18.40 -18.91 2.68
CA MET A 887 -17.07 -18.28 2.71
C MET A 887 -16.99 -17.11 1.74
N ALA A 888 -17.51 -17.26 0.51
CA ALA A 888 -17.61 -16.18 -0.46
C ALA A 888 -18.41 -14.98 0.07
N LYS A 889 -19.56 -15.23 0.70
CA LYS A 889 -20.35 -14.19 1.36
C LYS A 889 -19.56 -13.52 2.48
N PHE A 890 -18.87 -14.31 3.31
CA PHE A 890 -18.05 -13.78 4.39
C PHE A 890 -16.93 -12.85 3.88
N PHE A 891 -16.23 -13.19 2.79
CA PHE A 891 -15.22 -12.29 2.22
C PHE A 891 -15.79 -10.94 1.81
N VAL A 892 -17.01 -10.92 1.23
CA VAL A 892 -17.69 -9.67 0.86
C VAL A 892 -18.13 -8.89 2.10
N ASP A 893 -18.72 -9.57 3.09
CA ASP A 893 -19.12 -8.95 4.37
C ASP A 893 -17.90 -8.38 5.13
N PHE A 894 -16.74 -9.05 5.02
CA PHE A 894 -15.46 -8.59 5.57
C PHE A 894 -14.99 -7.31 4.88
N MET A 895 -14.98 -7.27 3.55
CA MET A 895 -14.65 -6.07 2.77
C MET A 895 -15.57 -4.87 3.07
N GLN A 896 -16.83 -5.11 3.45
CA GLN A 896 -17.79 -4.06 3.81
C GLN A 896 -17.57 -3.47 5.22
N SER A 897 -17.01 -4.26 6.13
CA SER A 897 -17.05 -4.00 7.58
C SER A 897 -15.67 -3.87 8.23
N ASP A 898 -14.59 -3.77 7.45
CA ASP A 898 -13.25 -3.52 7.97
C ASP A 898 -13.11 -2.06 8.44
N TYR A 899 -13.45 -1.82 9.70
CA TYR A 899 -13.38 -0.52 10.35
C TYR A 899 -12.16 -0.36 11.28
N LEU A 900 -11.18 -1.26 11.23
CA LEU A 900 -10.04 -1.28 12.16
C LEU A 900 -9.31 0.07 12.19
N GLY A 901 -8.98 0.60 11.00
CA GLY A 901 -8.34 1.90 10.85
C GLY A 901 -9.21 3.07 11.34
N VAL A 902 -10.54 2.99 11.18
CA VAL A 902 -11.48 4.02 11.64
C VAL A 902 -11.52 4.07 13.17
N ILE A 903 -11.58 2.90 13.82
CA ILE A 903 -11.58 2.76 15.28
C ILE A 903 -10.28 3.32 15.86
N ALA A 904 -9.12 2.93 15.31
CA ALA A 904 -7.81 3.41 15.78
C ALA A 904 -7.66 4.93 15.63
N VAL A 905 -8.15 5.53 14.54
CA VAL A 905 -8.12 6.98 14.34
C VAL A 905 -9.09 7.69 15.29
N ARG A 906 -10.30 7.15 15.49
CA ARG A 906 -11.28 7.71 16.43
C ARG A 906 -10.76 7.68 17.87
N HIS A 907 -10.08 6.60 18.26
CA HIS A 907 -9.43 6.47 19.56
C HIS A 907 -8.41 7.60 19.79
N MET A 908 -7.52 7.86 18.83
CA MET A 908 -6.56 8.96 18.93
C MET A 908 -7.23 10.34 19.01
N ILE A 909 -8.30 10.57 18.25
CA ILE A 909 -9.04 11.85 18.28
C ILE A 909 -9.66 12.05 19.67
N LEU A 910 -10.37 11.06 20.20
CA LEU A 910 -11.01 11.19 21.50
C LEU A 910 -9.99 11.28 22.63
N ALA A 911 -8.93 10.47 22.61
CA ALA A 911 -7.85 10.53 23.60
C ALA A 911 -7.13 11.89 23.62
N ASP A 912 -7.08 12.62 22.49
CA ASP A 912 -6.54 13.97 22.45
C ASP A 912 -7.53 15.03 22.97
N GLN A 913 -8.81 14.86 22.67
CA GLN A 913 -9.87 15.80 23.03
C GLN A 913 -10.30 15.71 24.50
N LYS A 914 -10.25 14.51 25.09
CA LYS A 914 -10.69 14.23 26.46
C LYS A 914 -9.56 14.49 27.45
N GLU A 915 -9.93 15.00 28.64
CA GLU A 915 -8.94 15.31 29.68
C GLU A 915 -8.26 14.04 30.22
N GLU A 916 -9.04 12.97 30.44
CA GLU A 916 -8.59 11.66 30.92
C GLU A 916 -7.81 10.85 29.86
N GLY A 917 -7.73 11.33 28.61
CA GLY A 917 -6.94 10.68 27.57
C GLY A 917 -7.46 9.29 27.21
N THR A 918 -6.59 8.30 27.19
CA THR A 918 -6.93 6.88 26.93
C THR A 918 -7.77 6.23 28.03
N LEU A 919 -7.89 6.85 29.21
CA LEU A 919 -8.70 6.36 30.31
C LEU A 919 -10.19 6.73 30.19
N ASP A 920 -10.54 7.65 29.29
CA ASP A 920 -11.94 8.05 29.07
C ASP A 920 -12.77 6.80 28.66
N PRO A 921 -13.99 6.61 29.20
CA PRO A 921 -14.83 5.47 28.88
C PRO A 921 -15.07 5.25 27.39
N SER A 922 -15.08 6.33 26.59
CA SER A 922 -15.20 6.26 25.13
C SER A 922 -13.97 5.62 24.49
N CYS A 923 -12.77 5.89 25.02
CA CYS A 923 -11.53 5.30 24.54
C CYS A 923 -11.40 3.82 24.94
N LEU A 924 -11.79 3.47 26.16
CA LEU A 924 -11.85 2.08 26.62
C LEU A 924 -12.80 1.24 25.76
N SER A 925 -14.00 1.77 25.47
CA SER A 925 -14.95 1.13 24.56
C SER A 925 -14.38 0.96 23.14
N LEU A 926 -13.64 1.95 22.63
CA LEU A 926 -12.96 1.82 21.34
C LEU A 926 -11.85 0.76 21.36
N ALA A 927 -11.14 0.57 22.47
CA ALA A 927 -10.14 -0.50 22.60
C ALA A 927 -10.79 -1.89 22.54
N GLU A 928 -11.93 -2.09 23.21
CA GLU A 928 -12.70 -3.34 23.12
C GLU A 928 -13.24 -3.61 21.71
N LEU A 929 -13.79 -2.58 21.06
CA LEU A 929 -14.26 -2.68 19.67
C LEU A 929 -13.11 -2.95 18.71
N HIS A 930 -11.94 -2.38 18.95
CA HIS A 930 -10.74 -2.63 18.16
C HIS A 930 -10.32 -4.10 18.27
N SER A 931 -10.28 -4.66 19.48
CA SER A 931 -9.99 -6.08 19.70
C SER A 931 -10.99 -6.99 18.97
N THR A 932 -12.29 -6.67 19.07
CA THR A 932 -13.35 -7.38 18.33
C THR A 932 -13.14 -7.31 16.81
N ALA A 933 -12.73 -6.14 16.29
CA ALA A 933 -12.48 -5.96 14.86
C ALA A 933 -11.26 -6.75 14.37
N VAL A 934 -10.20 -6.89 15.18
CA VAL A 934 -9.03 -7.74 14.85
C VAL A 934 -9.46 -9.20 14.68
N ASP A 935 -10.32 -9.69 15.57
CA ASP A 935 -10.82 -11.07 15.54
C ASP A 935 -11.97 -11.30 14.56
N PHE A 936 -12.46 -10.27 13.86
CA PHE A 936 -13.53 -10.42 12.87
C PHE A 936 -13.19 -11.45 11.78
N SER A 937 -11.94 -11.47 11.33
CA SER A 937 -11.42 -12.43 10.35
C SER A 937 -11.54 -13.90 10.80
N LYS A 938 -11.61 -14.16 12.11
CA LYS A 938 -11.68 -15.50 12.72
C LYS A 938 -13.07 -15.83 13.27
N THR A 939 -13.82 -14.83 13.70
CA THR A 939 -15.09 -15.00 14.43
C THR A 939 -16.31 -14.71 13.59
N GLY A 940 -16.18 -13.92 12.52
CA GLY A 940 -17.30 -13.47 11.69
C GLY A 940 -18.20 -12.43 12.37
N ARG A 941 -17.80 -11.88 13.53
CA ARG A 941 -18.54 -10.82 14.22
C ARG A 941 -18.06 -9.44 13.78
N LYS A 942 -18.93 -8.73 13.06
CA LYS A 942 -18.67 -7.37 12.57
C LYS A 942 -18.96 -6.33 13.65
N VAL A 943 -18.09 -5.33 13.73
CA VAL A 943 -18.36 -4.08 14.47
C VAL A 943 -19.28 -3.20 13.63
N ARG A 944 -20.30 -2.59 14.23
CA ARG A 944 -21.17 -1.65 13.52
C ARG A 944 -20.75 -0.22 13.82
N LEU A 945 -20.88 0.65 12.82
CA LEU A 945 -20.63 2.08 12.96
C LEU A 945 -21.49 2.75 14.05
N SER A 946 -22.68 2.21 14.32
CA SER A 946 -23.55 2.67 15.40
C SER A 946 -23.01 2.41 16.80
N ASP A 947 -22.13 1.42 16.94
CA ASP A 947 -21.57 1.01 18.22
C ASP A 947 -20.36 1.90 18.59
N LEU A 948 -19.79 2.64 17.63
CA LEU A 948 -18.65 3.54 17.88
C LEU A 948 -19.09 4.78 18.68
N PRO A 949 -18.33 5.16 19.72
CA PRO A 949 -18.51 6.43 20.40
C PRO A 949 -18.48 7.62 19.44
N ARG A 950 -19.37 8.60 19.69
CA ARG A 950 -19.48 9.80 18.87
C ARG A 950 -18.24 10.69 19.03
N ALA A 951 -17.69 11.16 17.93
CA ALA A 951 -16.69 12.21 17.90
C ALA A 951 -17.17 13.38 17.03
N ASN A 952 -16.69 14.59 17.34
CA ASN A 952 -17.01 15.78 16.56
C ASN A 952 -16.29 15.79 15.20
N LYS A 953 -16.52 16.84 14.39
CA LYS A 953 -15.90 17.02 13.07
C LYS A 953 -14.43 17.48 13.13
N HIS A 954 -13.96 17.87 14.32
CA HIS A 954 -12.64 18.45 14.53
C HIS A 954 -11.60 17.35 14.79
N ARG A 955 -10.41 17.50 14.21
CA ARG A 955 -9.30 16.56 14.37
C ARG A 955 -8.04 17.29 14.84
N PRO A 956 -7.18 16.64 15.64
CA PRO A 956 -5.89 17.24 15.97
C PRO A 956 -5.00 17.38 14.74
N ASP A 957 -4.17 18.41 14.73
CA ASP A 957 -3.26 18.81 13.64
C ASP A 957 -2.25 17.73 13.24
N PHE A 958 -1.81 16.86 14.16
CA PHE A 958 -0.94 15.72 13.82
C PHE A 958 -1.62 14.64 12.94
N LEU A 959 -2.93 14.75 12.69
CA LEU A 959 -3.67 13.94 11.72
C LEU A 959 -3.88 14.65 10.37
N ALA A 960 -3.38 15.87 10.21
CA ALA A 960 -3.43 16.59 8.95
C ALA A 960 -2.52 15.90 7.90
N PRO A 961 -2.91 15.92 6.61
CA PRO A 961 -2.03 15.47 5.53
C PRO A 961 -0.72 16.27 5.50
N GLY A 962 0.37 15.66 5.02
CA GLY A 962 1.65 16.35 4.81
C GLY A 962 1.72 17.13 3.50
N ALA A 963 2.84 17.84 3.30
CA ALA A 963 3.16 18.51 2.04
C ALA A 963 3.25 17.51 0.88
N GLU A 964 2.80 17.91 -0.32
CA GLU A 964 2.80 17.00 -1.46
C GLU A 964 4.21 16.80 -2.04
N THR A 965 4.67 15.54 -2.15
CA THR A 965 5.88 15.22 -2.94
C THR A 965 5.51 14.74 -4.33
N HIS A 966 6.19 15.31 -5.32
CA HIS A 966 6.17 14.82 -6.69
C HIS A 966 7.59 14.58 -7.19
N ILE A 967 7.77 13.53 -8.00
CA ILE A 967 9.01 13.30 -8.74
C ILE A 967 8.77 13.90 -10.11
N VAL A 968 9.46 15.01 -10.43
CA VAL A 968 9.16 15.82 -11.63
C VAL A 968 9.93 15.32 -12.86
N ASP A 969 11.14 14.77 -12.68
CA ASP A 969 11.95 14.21 -13.78
C ASP A 969 12.98 13.19 -13.26
N LYS A 970 12.93 11.94 -13.73
CA LYS A 970 13.80 10.73 -13.57
C LYS A 970 14.62 10.56 -12.25
N GLY A 971 14.37 11.35 -11.21
CA GLY A 971 15.13 11.40 -9.96
C GLY A 971 14.85 12.63 -9.09
N THR A 972 14.51 13.80 -9.65
CA THR A 972 14.34 15.03 -8.86
C THR A 972 13.07 15.03 -8.02
N ILE A 973 13.23 15.11 -6.70
CA ILE A 973 12.14 15.18 -5.73
C ILE A 973 11.82 16.65 -5.44
N GLU A 974 10.57 17.05 -5.71
CA GLU A 974 10.06 18.37 -5.33
C GLU A 974 9.00 18.23 -4.24
N LEU A 975 9.15 19.07 -3.21
CA LEU A 975 8.15 19.27 -2.16
C LEU A 975 7.34 20.50 -2.53
N ASN A 976 6.14 20.28 -3.04
CA ASN A 976 5.17 21.33 -3.26
C ASN A 976 4.51 21.69 -1.93
N ASP A 977 4.18 22.97 -1.75
CA ASP A 977 3.39 23.41 -0.61
C ASP A 977 2.05 22.66 -0.60
N TYR A 978 1.62 22.22 0.58
CA TYR A 978 0.30 21.61 0.74
C TYR A 978 -0.76 22.64 0.35
N ILE A 979 -1.47 22.41 -0.77
CA ILE A 979 -2.53 23.31 -1.20
C ILE A 979 -3.78 22.95 -0.37
N LEU A 980 -4.07 23.73 0.68
CA LEU A 980 -5.42 23.81 1.23
C LEU A 980 -6.30 24.42 0.14
N GLU A 981 -7.01 23.59 -0.61
CA GLU A 981 -8.00 24.01 -1.60
C GLU A 981 -9.27 24.45 -0.84
N PRO A 982 -9.55 25.77 -0.67
CA PRO A 982 -10.88 26.19 -0.24
C PRO A 982 -11.85 25.77 -1.34
N ALA A 983 -12.90 25.00 -1.02
CA ALA A 983 -13.88 24.59 -2.03
C ALA A 983 -14.38 25.85 -2.73
N ALA A 984 -14.11 25.97 -4.02
CA ALA A 984 -14.89 26.86 -4.85
C ALA A 984 -16.37 26.39 -4.86
N ASP A 985 -16.62 25.07 -4.79
CA ASP A 985 -17.95 24.48 -4.98
C ASP A 985 -18.34 23.35 -4.00
N GLU A 986 -19.60 23.40 -3.54
CA GLU A 986 -20.22 22.50 -2.57
C GLU A 986 -20.35 21.03 -3.06
N GLU A 987 -20.31 20.79 -4.38
CA GLU A 987 -20.54 19.46 -4.97
C GLU A 987 -19.31 18.53 -4.97
N GLU A 988 -18.09 19.06 -4.90
CA GLU A 988 -16.85 18.23 -4.85
C GLU A 988 -16.60 17.64 -3.46
N ASP A 989 -16.99 18.34 -2.41
CA ASP A 989 -16.92 17.88 -1.01
C ASP A 989 -17.82 16.65 -0.75
N ASP A 990 -18.75 16.43 -1.66
CA ASP A 990 -19.77 15.38 -1.60
C ASP A 990 -19.27 14.02 -2.13
N PHE A 991 -18.22 14.02 -2.96
CA PHE A 991 -17.54 12.83 -3.48
C PHE A 991 -16.20 12.55 -2.79
N SER A 992 -15.56 13.58 -2.25
CA SER A 992 -14.28 13.47 -1.56
C SER A 992 -14.45 12.97 -0.12
N ARG A 993 -13.35 12.57 0.53
CA ARG A 993 -13.37 12.23 1.96
C ARG A 993 -13.86 13.46 2.74
N PRO A 994 -14.69 13.31 3.79
CA PRO A 994 -15.22 14.45 4.53
C PRO A 994 -14.08 15.39 4.93
N ARG A 995 -14.14 16.66 4.53
CA ARG A 995 -13.14 17.63 4.96
C ARG A 995 -13.11 17.70 6.47
N HIS A 996 -11.91 17.54 7.02
CA HIS A 996 -11.69 17.60 8.46
C HIS A 996 -11.20 18.99 8.81
N VAL A 997 -11.83 19.58 9.82
CA VAL A 997 -11.33 20.82 10.40
C VAL A 997 -10.29 20.43 11.44
N TYR A 998 -9.10 21.01 11.35
CA TYR A 998 -8.00 20.70 12.25
C TYR A 998 -7.92 21.71 13.40
N TYR A 999 -7.44 21.26 14.57
CA TYR A 999 -7.07 22.13 15.68
C TYR A 999 -5.67 21.79 16.15
N LYS A 1000 -4.97 22.80 16.66
CA LYS A 1000 -3.66 22.66 17.27
C LYS A 1000 -3.78 21.87 18.58
N SER A 1001 -3.29 20.64 18.62
CA SER A 1001 -3.31 19.82 19.85
C SER A 1001 -2.24 20.30 20.83
N ASP A 1002 -2.62 20.53 22.08
CA ASP A 1002 -1.68 20.91 23.16
C ASP A 1002 -1.02 19.69 23.83
N LYS A 1003 -1.48 18.48 23.50
CA LYS A 1003 -0.94 17.21 24.01
C LYS A 1003 0.39 16.87 23.32
N LEU A 1004 1.09 15.87 23.85
CA LEU A 1004 2.43 15.49 23.45
C LEU A 1004 2.56 15.24 21.95
N LEU A 1005 1.63 14.49 21.35
CA LEU A 1005 1.65 14.20 19.91
C LEU A 1005 1.60 15.46 19.03
N GLY A 1006 0.74 16.42 19.36
CA GLY A 1006 0.66 17.69 18.63
C GLY A 1006 1.97 18.49 18.76
N ARG A 1007 2.57 18.50 19.95
CA ARG A 1007 3.84 19.21 20.20
C ARG A 1007 5.01 18.54 19.46
N LEU A 1008 5.11 17.21 19.47
CA LEU A 1008 6.12 16.45 18.71
C LEU A 1008 5.97 16.68 17.21
N TYR A 1009 4.73 16.66 16.69
CA TYR A 1009 4.45 16.91 15.27
C TYR A 1009 4.96 18.28 14.82
N ARG A 1010 4.69 19.34 15.60
CA ARG A 1010 5.10 20.72 15.29
C ARG A 1010 6.58 21.00 15.54
N ALA A 1011 7.25 20.19 16.36
CA ALA A 1011 8.70 20.31 16.55
C ALA A 1011 9.50 20.00 15.27
N ILE A 1012 8.89 19.34 14.28
CA ILE A 1012 9.52 19.03 12.99
C ILE A 1012 8.99 19.94 11.88
N ASP A 1013 9.84 20.87 11.47
CA ASP A 1013 9.66 21.65 10.24
C ASP A 1013 10.27 20.89 9.05
N GLU A 1014 9.43 20.11 8.36
CA GLU A 1014 9.82 19.29 7.20
C GLU A 1014 10.38 20.14 6.05
N GLN A 1015 9.76 21.28 5.75
CA GLN A 1015 10.17 22.11 4.62
C GLN A 1015 11.51 22.79 4.89
N LYS A 1016 11.69 23.29 6.12
CA LYS A 1016 12.95 23.88 6.54
C LYS A 1016 14.08 22.84 6.49
N ILE A 1017 13.85 21.65 7.07
CA ILE A 1017 14.84 20.57 7.08
C ILE A 1017 15.16 20.13 5.65
N TRP A 1018 14.15 20.03 4.77
CA TRP A 1018 14.39 19.70 3.37
C TRP A 1018 15.25 20.73 2.65
N LYS A 1019 14.91 22.02 2.76
CA LYS A 1019 15.61 23.11 2.06
C LYS A 1019 17.01 23.37 2.62
N GLU A 1020 17.21 23.24 3.93
CA GLU A 1020 18.47 23.59 4.60
C GLU A 1020 19.42 22.41 4.78
N SER A 1021 18.90 21.17 4.93
CA SER A 1021 19.71 20.01 5.35
C SER A 1021 19.69 18.83 4.38
N ILE A 1022 18.59 18.63 3.64
CA ILE A 1022 18.45 17.45 2.76
C ILE A 1022 18.83 17.79 1.31
N ARG A 1023 18.29 18.87 0.75
CA ARG A 1023 18.57 19.28 -0.63
C ARG A 1023 19.97 19.87 -0.72
N SER A 1024 20.90 19.11 -1.30
CA SER A 1024 22.26 19.59 -1.48
C SER A 1024 22.38 20.48 -2.72
N ARG A 1025 22.82 21.74 -2.56
CA ARG A 1025 23.21 22.59 -3.70
C ARG A 1025 24.60 22.20 -4.16
N VAL A 1026 24.71 21.48 -5.28
CA VAL A 1026 26.00 21.12 -5.88
C VAL A 1026 26.28 22.05 -7.06
N GLN A 1027 27.46 22.65 -7.10
CA GLN A 1027 27.98 23.30 -8.30
C GLN A 1027 28.41 22.21 -9.30
N GLN A 1028 27.76 22.14 -10.47
CA GLN A 1028 28.12 21.20 -11.54
C GLN A 1028 29.39 21.64 -12.31
N LEU A 1029 30.42 22.13 -11.60
CA LEU A 1029 31.72 22.42 -12.19
C LEU A 1029 32.60 21.16 -12.17
N GLY A 1030 33.09 20.75 -13.34
CA GLY A 1030 34.03 19.63 -13.51
C GLY A 1030 33.48 18.45 -14.33
N PRO A 1031 34.22 17.32 -14.38
CA PRO A 1031 33.80 16.12 -15.11
C PRO A 1031 32.56 15.46 -14.46
N SER A 1032 31.81 14.70 -15.27
CA SER A 1032 30.67 13.93 -14.75
C SER A 1032 31.14 12.91 -13.69
N PHE A 1033 30.24 12.55 -12.76
CA PHE A 1033 30.56 11.58 -11.71
C PHE A 1033 31.14 10.28 -12.27
N TRP A 1034 30.52 9.72 -13.32
CA TRP A 1034 30.92 8.44 -13.90
C TRP A 1034 32.23 8.53 -14.67
N ASP A 1035 32.50 9.64 -15.36
CA ASP A 1035 33.80 9.84 -16.02
C ASP A 1035 34.93 9.92 -15.00
N ASP A 1036 34.73 10.64 -13.88
CA ASP A 1036 35.72 10.72 -12.82
C ASP A 1036 35.90 9.38 -12.10
N PHE A 1037 34.81 8.66 -11.84
CA PHE A 1037 34.84 7.33 -11.23
C PHE A 1037 35.60 6.32 -12.09
N ILE A 1038 35.27 6.24 -13.39
CA ILE A 1038 35.96 5.35 -14.34
C ILE A 1038 37.44 5.72 -14.41
N ARG A 1039 37.77 7.01 -14.57
CA ARG A 1039 39.16 7.48 -14.61
C ARG A 1039 39.97 7.11 -13.37
N LYS A 1040 39.38 7.22 -12.17
CA LYS A 1040 40.05 6.91 -10.90
C LYS A 1040 40.12 5.41 -10.60
N ILE A 1041 39.17 4.60 -11.09
CA ILE A 1041 39.20 3.13 -10.90
C ILE A 1041 40.05 2.40 -11.94
N SER A 1042 40.20 2.95 -13.16
CA SER A 1042 40.97 2.32 -14.25
C SER A 1042 42.40 1.92 -13.85
N PRO A 1043 43.20 2.73 -13.14
CA PRO A 1043 44.54 2.32 -12.70
C PRO A 1043 44.52 1.09 -11.78
N ARG A 1044 43.53 0.97 -10.88
CA ARG A 1044 43.37 -0.19 -9.99
C ARG A 1044 43.00 -1.45 -10.77
N TYR A 1045 42.16 -1.30 -11.78
CA TYR A 1045 41.80 -2.38 -12.69
C TYR A 1045 43.01 -2.83 -13.54
N GLU A 1046 43.71 -1.90 -14.18
CA GLU A 1046 44.88 -2.15 -15.02
C GLU A 1046 46.04 -2.80 -14.25
N ALA A 1047 46.18 -2.48 -12.95
CA ALA A 1047 47.16 -3.13 -12.09
C ALA A 1047 46.86 -4.61 -11.77
N VAL A 1048 45.64 -5.09 -12.05
CA VAL A 1048 45.20 -6.45 -11.77
C VAL A 1048 45.15 -7.31 -13.03
N VAL A 1049 44.65 -6.77 -14.15
CA VAL A 1049 44.42 -7.53 -15.39
C VAL A 1049 45.67 -7.70 -16.26
N ASP A 1050 45.68 -8.73 -17.09
CA ASP A 1050 46.72 -8.97 -18.11
C ASP A 1050 46.54 -8.08 -19.35
N LYS A 1051 45.30 -7.75 -19.71
CA LYS A 1051 44.95 -6.93 -20.89
C LYS A 1051 44.12 -5.70 -20.49
N PRO A 1052 44.72 -4.49 -20.46
CA PRO A 1052 44.00 -3.25 -20.10
C PRO A 1052 42.70 -2.99 -20.87
N ARG A 1053 42.60 -3.42 -22.14
CA ARG A 1053 41.40 -3.31 -22.98
C ARG A 1053 40.60 -4.61 -23.13
N GLY A 1054 40.82 -5.62 -22.28
CA GLY A 1054 40.11 -6.91 -22.35
C GLY A 1054 38.60 -6.82 -22.10
N TRP A 1055 38.11 -5.71 -21.54
CA TRP A 1055 36.67 -5.46 -21.37
C TRP A 1055 35.94 -5.19 -22.71
N VAL A 1056 36.64 -4.71 -23.74
CA VAL A 1056 36.01 -4.34 -25.03
C VAL A 1056 35.38 -5.57 -25.71
N SER A 1057 36.04 -6.74 -25.63
CA SER A 1057 35.49 -7.99 -26.18
C SER A 1057 34.26 -8.49 -25.43
N HIS A 1058 33.99 -7.96 -24.23
CA HIS A 1058 32.86 -8.33 -23.37
C HIS A 1058 31.71 -7.31 -23.42
N LEU A 1059 31.86 -6.22 -24.19
CA LEU A 1059 30.89 -5.13 -24.24
C LEU A 1059 29.51 -5.57 -24.77
N VAL A 1060 29.48 -6.49 -25.74
CA VAL A 1060 28.23 -7.07 -26.27
C VAL A 1060 27.48 -7.77 -25.14
N THR A 1061 28.15 -8.65 -24.40
CA THR A 1061 27.57 -9.34 -23.24
C THR A 1061 27.16 -8.35 -22.13
N GLY A 1062 27.94 -7.29 -21.89
CA GLY A 1062 27.56 -6.24 -20.94
C GLY A 1062 26.26 -5.50 -21.30
N ARG A 1063 26.04 -5.22 -22.59
CA ARG A 1063 24.79 -4.63 -23.10
C ARG A 1063 23.62 -5.61 -23.00
N GLU A 1064 23.84 -6.90 -23.19
CA GLU A 1064 22.82 -7.93 -23.00
C GLU A 1064 22.37 -8.01 -21.54
N ILE A 1065 23.31 -8.03 -20.59
CA ILE A 1065 23.00 -8.02 -19.14
C ILE A 1065 22.22 -6.75 -18.76
N ARG A 1066 22.60 -5.59 -19.30
CA ARG A 1066 21.87 -4.32 -19.12
C ARG A 1066 20.41 -4.46 -19.55
N ARG A 1067 20.18 -5.00 -20.75
CA ARG A 1067 18.83 -5.16 -21.31
C ARG A 1067 17.95 -6.05 -20.44
N TRP A 1068 18.49 -7.17 -19.93
CA TRP A 1068 17.74 -8.07 -19.04
C TRP A 1068 17.44 -7.43 -17.67
N TYR A 1069 18.38 -6.66 -17.14
CA TYR A 1069 18.16 -5.88 -15.92
C TYR A 1069 17.01 -4.87 -16.11
N GLU A 1070 17.04 -4.08 -17.18
CA GLU A 1070 16.02 -3.06 -17.47
C GLU A 1070 14.63 -3.71 -17.60
N VAL A 1071 14.52 -4.83 -18.31
CA VAL A 1071 13.25 -5.58 -18.42
C VAL A 1071 12.75 -6.06 -17.06
N ALA A 1072 13.63 -6.64 -16.22
CA ALA A 1072 13.24 -7.15 -14.91
C ALA A 1072 12.78 -6.04 -13.95
N VAL A 1073 13.45 -4.87 -13.98
CA VAL A 1073 13.08 -3.72 -13.14
C VAL A 1073 11.78 -3.08 -13.62
N LEU A 1074 11.55 -2.96 -14.94
CA LEU A 1074 10.27 -2.51 -15.49
C LEU A 1074 9.11 -3.41 -15.06
N ASP A 1075 9.30 -4.73 -15.15
CA ASP A 1075 8.32 -5.71 -14.68
C ASP A 1075 7.99 -5.50 -13.20
N ALA A 1076 9.00 -5.25 -12.35
CA ALA A 1076 8.79 -4.94 -10.94
C ALA A 1076 8.05 -3.60 -10.71
N MET A 1077 8.42 -2.55 -11.46
CA MET A 1077 7.79 -1.23 -11.40
C MET A 1077 6.29 -1.31 -11.74
N VAL A 1078 5.91 -2.09 -12.75
CA VAL A 1078 4.52 -2.33 -13.13
C VAL A 1078 3.80 -3.20 -12.09
N LYS A 1079 4.42 -4.32 -11.69
CA LYS A 1079 3.84 -5.30 -10.76
C LYS A 1079 3.42 -4.70 -9.42
N TYR A 1080 4.28 -3.88 -8.83
CA TYR A 1080 4.07 -3.34 -7.47
C TYR A 1080 3.43 -1.96 -7.45
N SER A 1081 3.18 -1.36 -8.63
CA SER A 1081 2.42 -0.12 -8.75
C SER A 1081 0.96 -0.27 -8.26
N GLY A 1082 0.32 0.85 -7.96
CA GLY A 1082 -1.13 0.88 -7.72
C GLY A 1082 -1.92 0.46 -8.95
N HIS A 1083 -1.42 0.83 -10.14
CA HIS A 1083 -2.07 0.54 -11.42
C HIS A 1083 -1.04 0.32 -12.56
N PRO A 1084 -1.20 -0.71 -13.42
CA PRO A 1084 -0.21 -1.06 -14.45
C PRO A 1084 0.13 0.03 -15.46
N THR A 1085 -0.78 0.98 -15.71
CA THR A 1085 -0.56 2.11 -16.62
C THR A 1085 0.23 3.27 -15.98
N LYS A 1086 0.43 3.21 -14.66
CA LYS A 1086 1.22 4.15 -13.86
C LYS A 1086 2.31 3.36 -13.12
N PRO A 1087 3.31 2.82 -13.82
CA PRO A 1087 4.41 2.11 -13.19
C PRO A 1087 5.12 3.02 -12.18
N LEU A 1088 5.69 2.39 -11.15
CA LEU A 1088 6.55 3.08 -10.20
C LEU A 1088 7.76 3.71 -10.92
N THR A 1089 8.36 4.73 -10.31
CA THR A 1089 9.64 5.27 -10.82
C THR A 1089 10.79 4.30 -10.57
N GLU A 1090 11.86 4.42 -11.35
CA GLU A 1090 13.10 3.66 -11.13
C GLU A 1090 13.66 3.89 -9.72
N LEU A 1091 13.58 5.13 -9.23
CA LEU A 1091 13.99 5.50 -7.88
C LEU A 1091 13.22 4.70 -6.81
N GLU A 1092 11.89 4.63 -6.92
CA GLU A 1092 11.03 3.87 -5.99
C GLU A 1092 11.32 2.37 -6.01
N ALA A 1093 11.58 1.81 -7.19
CA ALA A 1093 11.98 0.42 -7.36
C ALA A 1093 13.33 0.14 -6.70
N PHE A 1094 14.33 0.99 -6.95
CA PHE A 1094 15.69 0.85 -6.41
C PHE A 1094 15.75 0.94 -4.88
N ILE A 1095 15.04 1.90 -4.29
CA ILE A 1095 14.99 2.06 -2.83
C ILE A 1095 14.03 1.07 -2.15
N GLY A 1096 13.20 0.36 -2.92
CA GLY A 1096 12.17 -0.54 -2.40
C GLY A 1096 11.15 0.18 -1.52
N ASN A 1097 10.66 1.34 -1.97
CA ASN A 1097 9.67 2.15 -1.26
C ASN A 1097 8.83 3.03 -2.20
N ILE A 1098 7.52 2.77 -2.24
CA ILE A 1098 6.54 3.55 -3.01
C ILE A 1098 6.31 4.91 -2.33
N LEU A 1099 6.56 6.01 -3.02
CA LEU A 1099 6.42 7.36 -2.49
C LEU A 1099 4.97 7.84 -2.66
N ASN A 1100 4.31 8.19 -1.55
CA ASN A 1100 2.95 8.74 -1.59
C ASN A 1100 2.99 10.27 -1.60
N LYS A 1101 2.19 10.91 -2.47
CA LYS A 1101 1.94 12.36 -2.54
C LYS A 1101 1.66 12.94 -1.14
N SER A 1102 0.79 12.32 -0.35
CA SER A 1102 0.40 12.82 1.00
C SER A 1102 1.42 12.56 2.13
N GLY A 1103 2.57 11.97 1.82
CA GLY A 1103 3.68 11.74 2.74
C GLY A 1103 3.67 10.41 3.51
N VAL A 1104 2.55 9.69 3.57
CA VAL A 1104 2.49 8.38 4.24
C VAL A 1104 1.83 7.33 3.37
N GLN A 1105 2.51 6.20 3.19
CA GLN A 1105 1.95 5.01 2.56
C GLN A 1105 0.70 4.50 3.28
N ASN A 1106 -0.29 4.08 2.49
CA ASN A 1106 -1.38 3.24 3.00
C ASN A 1106 -0.87 1.79 3.23
N ASN A 1107 -1.72 0.93 3.81
CA ASN A 1107 -1.33 -0.44 4.14
C ASN A 1107 -0.89 -1.23 2.89
N ARG A 1108 -1.65 -1.10 1.79
CA ARG A 1108 -1.36 -1.78 0.53
C ARG A 1108 -0.03 -1.33 -0.10
N GLN A 1109 0.24 -0.03 -0.13
CA GLN A 1109 1.50 0.55 -0.62
C GLN A 1109 2.69 0.11 0.24
N ARG A 1110 2.49 -0.01 1.56
CA ARG A 1110 3.51 -0.52 2.49
C ARG A 1110 3.83 -1.99 2.19
N ASP A 1111 2.82 -2.83 2.03
CA ASP A 1111 2.99 -4.26 1.71
C ASP A 1111 3.68 -4.44 0.35
N ASN A 1112 3.23 -3.68 -0.67
CA ASN A 1112 3.88 -3.68 -1.98
C ASN A 1112 5.33 -3.19 -1.90
N SER A 1113 5.65 -2.22 -1.05
CA SER A 1113 7.04 -1.76 -0.86
C SER A 1113 7.94 -2.82 -0.25
N ILE A 1114 7.42 -3.61 0.70
CA ILE A 1114 8.16 -4.74 1.30
C ILE A 1114 8.47 -5.77 0.20
N LYS A 1115 7.46 -6.15 -0.59
CA LYS A 1115 7.61 -7.12 -1.69
C LYS A 1115 8.53 -6.60 -2.80
N LEU A 1116 8.39 -5.33 -3.16
CA LEU A 1116 9.24 -4.65 -4.16
C LEU A 1116 10.69 -4.66 -3.73
N ARG A 1117 10.99 -4.39 -2.45
CA ARG A 1117 12.36 -4.46 -1.93
C ARG A 1117 12.95 -5.86 -2.07
N THR A 1118 12.21 -6.88 -1.65
CA THR A 1118 12.65 -8.28 -1.79
C THR A 1118 12.90 -8.64 -3.26
N GLU A 1119 12.02 -8.21 -4.16
CA GLU A 1119 12.17 -8.48 -5.59
C GLU A 1119 13.35 -7.72 -6.22
N PHE A 1120 13.55 -6.45 -5.85
CA PHE A 1120 14.69 -5.68 -6.33
C PHE A 1120 16.02 -6.25 -5.80
N ASP A 1121 16.08 -6.66 -4.53
CA ASP A 1121 17.24 -7.34 -3.96
C ASP A 1121 17.52 -8.67 -4.69
N ARG A 1122 16.49 -9.42 -5.08
CA ARG A 1122 16.62 -10.64 -5.90
C ARG A 1122 17.20 -10.32 -7.27
N ILE A 1123 16.58 -9.40 -8.03
CA ILE A 1123 17.00 -8.99 -9.37
C ILE A 1123 18.46 -8.51 -9.34
N SER A 1124 18.78 -7.60 -8.42
CA SER A 1124 20.12 -7.01 -8.32
C SER A 1124 21.18 -8.02 -7.89
N THR A 1125 20.86 -8.97 -7.02
CA THR A 1125 21.76 -10.08 -6.63
C THR A 1125 22.04 -10.99 -7.82
N GLU A 1126 21.00 -11.37 -8.57
CA GLU A 1126 21.12 -12.26 -9.73
C GLU A 1126 21.94 -11.61 -10.85
N ILE A 1127 21.63 -10.36 -11.20
CA ILE A 1127 22.40 -9.58 -12.18
C ILE A 1127 23.86 -9.43 -11.76
N THR A 1128 24.11 -9.18 -10.47
CA THR A 1128 25.48 -9.11 -9.94
C THR A 1128 26.19 -10.47 -10.02
N ALA A 1129 25.48 -11.59 -9.79
CA ALA A 1129 26.04 -12.92 -9.95
C ALA A 1129 26.41 -13.22 -11.40
N GLN A 1130 25.59 -12.78 -12.36
CA GLN A 1130 25.85 -12.90 -13.80
C GLN A 1130 27.07 -12.08 -14.25
N MET A 1131 27.18 -10.82 -13.80
CA MET A 1131 28.37 -9.98 -14.06
C MET A 1131 29.67 -10.63 -13.54
N ARG A 1132 29.56 -11.37 -12.43
CA ARG A 1132 30.68 -12.01 -11.73
C ARG A 1132 30.85 -13.49 -12.09
N ARG A 1133 30.00 -14.03 -12.98
CA ARG A 1133 29.90 -15.44 -13.39
C ARG A 1133 29.95 -16.45 -12.23
N VAL A 1134 29.30 -16.15 -11.10
CA VAL A 1134 29.20 -17.05 -9.95
C VAL A 1134 28.02 -18.00 -10.19
N ARG A 1135 28.26 -19.29 -10.46
CA ARG A 1135 27.18 -20.31 -10.47
C ARG A 1135 26.91 -20.82 -9.06
N HIS A 1136 25.64 -21.14 -8.78
CA HIS A 1136 25.13 -21.40 -7.44
C HIS A 1136 25.31 -22.84 -6.93
N ASP A 1137 25.87 -23.76 -7.71
CA ASP A 1137 26.14 -25.13 -7.27
C ASP A 1137 27.61 -25.36 -6.95
N SER A 1138 27.82 -25.95 -5.77
CA SER A 1138 29.09 -26.25 -5.11
C SER A 1138 29.87 -27.42 -5.73
N ASP A 1139 29.79 -27.62 -7.04
CA ASP A 1139 30.65 -28.58 -7.74
C ASP A 1139 31.61 -27.85 -8.68
N VAL A 1140 32.90 -28.10 -8.45
CA VAL A 1140 34.05 -27.56 -9.16
C VAL A 1140 34.00 -28.04 -10.62
N ALA A 1141 33.30 -27.30 -11.49
CA ALA A 1141 33.51 -27.41 -12.92
C ALA A 1141 34.80 -26.66 -13.28
N GLN A 1142 35.84 -27.40 -13.68
CA GLN A 1142 37.06 -26.83 -14.24
C GLN A 1142 36.71 -25.86 -15.38
N PRO A 1143 37.42 -24.71 -15.51
CA PRO A 1143 37.16 -23.77 -16.58
C PRO A 1143 37.33 -24.47 -17.93
N THR A 1144 36.27 -24.49 -18.73
CA THR A 1144 36.36 -24.83 -20.15
C THR A 1144 37.42 -23.93 -20.80
N GLY A 1145 38.29 -24.50 -21.62
CA GLY A 1145 39.63 -23.99 -22.00
C GLY A 1145 39.79 -22.61 -22.67
N TYR A 1146 38.80 -21.72 -22.58
CA TYR A 1146 38.83 -20.35 -23.10
C TYR A 1146 38.64 -19.25 -22.04
N GLN A 1147 38.34 -19.58 -20.78
CA GLN A 1147 38.15 -18.57 -19.73
C GLN A 1147 39.49 -18.13 -19.11
N THR A 1148 39.82 -16.84 -19.21
CA THR A 1148 41.00 -16.29 -18.53
C THR A 1148 40.71 -16.02 -17.05
N LYS A 1149 41.76 -15.96 -16.22
CA LYS A 1149 41.66 -15.61 -14.79
C LYS A 1149 40.95 -14.27 -14.52
N PHE A 1150 40.91 -13.38 -15.52
CA PHE A 1150 40.41 -12.00 -15.40
C PHE A 1150 39.08 -11.75 -16.12
N ASP A 1151 38.49 -12.75 -16.77
CA ASP A 1151 37.24 -12.64 -17.54
C ASP A 1151 36.11 -11.94 -16.76
N ASN A 1152 35.92 -12.32 -15.49
CA ASN A 1152 34.87 -11.73 -14.64
C ASN A 1152 35.10 -10.23 -14.41
N LEU A 1153 36.37 -9.83 -14.27
CA LEU A 1153 36.76 -8.44 -14.06
C LEU A 1153 36.61 -7.63 -15.35
N HIS A 1154 37.00 -8.21 -16.49
CA HIS A 1154 36.74 -7.64 -17.82
C HIS A 1154 35.24 -7.43 -18.08
N LEU A 1155 34.41 -8.41 -17.73
CA LEU A 1155 32.95 -8.32 -17.88
C LEU A 1155 32.33 -7.25 -16.96
N CYS A 1156 32.74 -7.17 -15.69
CA CYS A 1156 32.26 -6.12 -14.77
C CYS A 1156 32.59 -4.72 -15.29
N MET A 1157 33.81 -4.52 -15.80
CA MET A 1157 34.22 -3.24 -16.41
C MET A 1157 33.43 -2.94 -17.69
N ALA A 1158 33.17 -3.95 -18.52
CA ALA A 1158 32.34 -3.82 -19.72
C ALA A 1158 30.89 -3.43 -19.39
N CYS A 1159 30.31 -4.01 -18.33
CA CYS A 1159 28.97 -3.64 -17.86
C CYS A 1159 28.91 -2.19 -17.37
N LEU A 1160 29.96 -1.70 -16.69
CA LEU A 1160 30.02 -0.30 -16.27
C LEU A 1160 30.04 0.65 -17.46
N HIS A 1161 30.84 0.35 -18.49
CA HIS A 1161 30.84 1.12 -19.75
C HIS A 1161 29.48 1.05 -20.46
N ALA A 1162 28.90 -0.14 -20.61
CA ALA A 1162 27.57 -0.33 -21.21
C ALA A 1162 26.47 0.45 -20.45
N GLY A 1163 26.56 0.56 -19.13
CA GLY A 1163 25.65 1.36 -18.31
C GLY A 1163 25.81 2.87 -18.45
N CYS A 1164 26.91 3.35 -19.01
CA CYS A 1164 27.16 4.77 -19.27
C CYS A 1164 26.81 5.18 -20.71
N GLU A 1165 26.49 4.23 -21.60
CA GLU A 1165 26.05 4.50 -22.97
C GLU A 1165 24.62 5.03 -23.00
N ARG A 1166 24.32 5.96 -23.92
CA ARG A 1166 22.94 6.40 -24.20
C ARG A 1166 22.25 5.38 -25.09
N THR A 1167 20.98 5.08 -24.80
CA THR A 1167 20.19 4.14 -25.62
C THR A 1167 19.71 4.85 -26.89
N THR A 1168 19.92 4.24 -28.06
CA THR A 1168 19.42 4.76 -29.36
C THR A 1168 18.64 3.64 -30.06
N GLY A 1169 17.32 3.54 -29.83
CA GLY A 1169 16.44 2.51 -30.40
C GLY A 1169 15.23 3.09 -31.16
N GLN A 1170 14.67 2.33 -32.12
CA GLN A 1170 13.57 2.73 -33.02
C GLN A 1170 12.14 2.65 -32.44
N ARG A 1171 11.95 1.97 -31.30
CA ARG A 1171 10.68 1.97 -30.56
C ARG A 1171 10.94 2.56 -29.18
N GLU A 1172 10.88 3.89 -29.09
CA GLU A 1172 11.06 4.63 -27.84
C GLU A 1172 10.09 4.11 -26.77
N SER A 1173 10.56 3.28 -25.83
CA SER A 1173 9.80 2.98 -24.62
C SER A 1173 9.83 4.22 -23.71
N ARG A 1174 8.69 4.54 -23.07
CA ARG A 1174 8.55 5.65 -22.11
C ARG A 1174 9.57 5.63 -20.96
N HIS A 1175 10.30 4.52 -20.80
CA HIS A 1175 11.21 4.24 -19.68
C HIS A 1175 12.65 3.92 -20.11
N GLU A 1176 13.09 4.24 -21.33
CA GLU A 1176 14.50 4.08 -21.73
C GLU A 1176 15.47 5.02 -20.98
N ASP A 1177 16.72 4.58 -20.85
CA ASP A 1177 17.84 5.15 -20.05
C ASP A 1177 17.69 5.04 -18.51
N MET A 1178 17.58 3.81 -18.00
CA MET A 1178 17.67 3.53 -16.55
C MET A 1178 19.06 3.83 -15.98
N GLN A 1179 19.11 4.58 -14.88
CA GLN A 1179 20.35 5.06 -14.25
C GLN A 1179 20.93 4.13 -13.19
N SER A 1180 20.17 3.15 -12.72
CA SER A 1180 20.55 2.23 -11.64
C SER A 1180 21.48 1.10 -12.10
N PHE A 1181 21.47 0.72 -13.38
CA PHE A 1181 22.31 -0.37 -13.89
C PHE A 1181 23.81 -0.07 -13.71
N ARG A 1182 24.26 1.13 -14.04
CA ARG A 1182 25.66 1.58 -13.85
C ARG A 1182 26.08 1.56 -12.37
N VAL A 1183 25.15 1.82 -11.43
CA VAL A 1183 25.40 1.71 -9.99
C VAL A 1183 25.66 0.25 -9.61
N ILE A 1184 24.83 -0.67 -10.09
CA ILE A 1184 25.00 -2.12 -9.85
C ILE A 1184 26.32 -2.61 -10.45
N ALA A 1185 26.62 -2.23 -11.69
CA ALA A 1185 27.86 -2.60 -12.37
C ALA A 1185 29.11 -2.08 -11.61
N ALA A 1186 29.07 -0.85 -11.10
CA ALA A 1186 30.14 -0.31 -10.28
C ALA A 1186 30.32 -1.10 -8.96
N CYS A 1187 29.23 -1.44 -8.28
CA CYS A 1187 29.27 -2.28 -7.07
C CYS A 1187 29.86 -3.68 -7.37
N ALA A 1188 29.48 -4.29 -8.49
CA ALA A 1188 30.00 -5.59 -8.91
C ALA A 1188 31.52 -5.53 -9.20
N LEU A 1189 31.96 -4.50 -9.94
CA LEU A 1189 33.38 -4.26 -10.24
C LEU A 1189 34.21 -4.09 -8.95
N LEU A 1190 33.75 -3.27 -8.00
CA LEU A 1190 34.41 -3.07 -6.72
C LEU A 1190 34.50 -4.37 -5.89
N ALA A 1191 33.45 -5.19 -5.93
CA ALA A 1191 33.42 -6.47 -5.23
C ALA A 1191 34.45 -7.47 -5.79
N GLU A 1192 34.64 -7.52 -7.11
CA GLU A 1192 35.66 -8.36 -7.76
C GLU A 1192 37.08 -7.82 -7.58
N LEU A 1193 37.31 -6.51 -7.77
CA LEU A 1193 38.62 -5.89 -7.51
C LEU A 1193 39.11 -6.20 -6.08
N GLY A 1194 38.22 -6.06 -5.10
CA GLY A 1194 38.53 -6.32 -3.70
C GLY A 1194 38.87 -7.79 -3.38
N LYS A 1195 38.56 -8.77 -4.25
CA LYS A 1195 39.04 -10.16 -4.08
C LYS A 1195 40.53 -10.28 -4.45
N PHE A 1196 40.93 -9.67 -5.57
CA PHE A 1196 42.32 -9.71 -6.04
C PHE A 1196 43.25 -8.87 -5.15
N GLU A 1197 42.78 -7.72 -4.68
CA GLU A 1197 43.55 -6.86 -3.76
C GLU A 1197 43.83 -7.55 -2.42
N ARG A 1198 42.84 -8.26 -1.86
CA ARG A 1198 42.99 -9.06 -0.63
C ARG A 1198 43.88 -10.28 -0.84
N GLY A 1199 43.84 -10.90 -2.02
CA GLY A 1199 44.75 -11.99 -2.38
C GLY A 1199 46.22 -11.58 -2.50
N ARG A 1200 46.51 -10.30 -2.80
CA ARG A 1200 47.89 -9.75 -2.81
C ARG A 1200 48.42 -9.39 -1.42
N HIS A 1201 47.54 -9.21 -0.42
CA HIS A 1201 47.89 -8.77 0.94
C HIS A 1201 47.68 -9.86 2.02
N GLY A 1202 47.40 -11.10 1.62
CA GLY A 1202 46.97 -12.19 2.51
C GLY A 1202 48.06 -13.17 2.93
N GLY A 1203 49.14 -12.66 3.55
CA GLY A 1203 49.97 -13.42 4.49
C GLY A 1203 49.67 -12.91 5.90
N GLY A 1204 48.67 -13.51 6.55
CA GLY A 1204 48.33 -13.24 7.96
C GLY A 1204 47.19 -12.24 8.17
N TYR A 1205 46.01 -12.74 8.56
CA TYR A 1205 45.35 -12.41 9.83
C TYR A 1205 44.08 -13.26 9.99
N VAL A 1206 43.96 -13.85 11.18
CA VAL A 1206 42.91 -14.77 11.62
C VAL A 1206 41.65 -13.97 11.99
N GLY A 1207 40.50 -14.51 11.56
CA GLY A 1207 39.14 -14.28 12.05
C GLY A 1207 38.82 -13.01 12.85
N VAL A 1208 38.13 -12.08 12.20
CA VAL A 1208 37.06 -11.32 12.87
C VAL A 1208 35.82 -11.38 11.96
N ARG A 1209 34.83 -12.16 12.40
CA ARG A 1209 33.46 -12.16 11.88
C ARG A 1209 32.83 -10.79 12.20
N GLY A 1210 32.12 -10.22 11.23
CA GLY A 1210 31.25 -9.06 11.37
C GLY A 1210 30.05 -9.22 10.46
#